data_AF-A0A5B9W6H7-F1
#
_entry.id   AF-A0A5B9W6H7-F1
#
_cell.length_a   1.000
_cell.length_b   1.000
_cell.length_c   1.000
_cell.angle_alpha   90.00
_cell.angle_beta   90.00
_cell.angle_gamma   90.00
#
_symmetry.space_group_name_H-M   'P 1'
#
loop_
_entity.id
_entity.type
_entity.pdbx_description
1 polymer ?
#
loop_
_entity_poly.entity_id
_entity_poly.type
_entity_poly.pdbx_seq_one_letter_code
_entity_poly.pdbx_strand_id
1 'polypeptide(L)'
;MPRCNAAVLPLSSSDDVQGGGVPGRAVRNSLTRRLAAVALAALAWLGMTAAMRAQEPGEAKAKGPTNRLAAETSPYLRMHARNPVDWYPWGPEAFARAKAENKPIFLSVGYSACYWCHVMERESFRDPEIARFLNEHFVCVKVDREERPDVDQVYMVALQAFTSGGWPMSMFLLPDGRPFYGETYMPPRDRDGGAGFLTVIKGIDRSFRAERGEIDRAANGLAEIVRRKLGASGSRRRPPLSRAMAAEGRRQLAAEFDPEYGGFGYNPQNARRPKFPEPANLVFLLEEHRRDGRQPARKGAGPGAGAAADPLPMVLLTLDRMARGGIRDQVGGGYHRYAISRYWIVPHFEKMLYDNAQLASVHVAAFEATGDPRWRAEAEATLAFVARSLTAPEGGFYSSLDAETEAGEGAYYVWSRDEAARVLGDAPAAEAFLQVYGLKRPPNFEGDRYVLLQPRPLEEQARKLGLEPADLERRLRPLAARLLEARERRPAPSRDDKVLTAWNGLMIAAYADASRALGVDRYGDAAAKAADFLLGKLRSPDGRLLRSYCEGRATLPGYLEDYAFLIHGLLRLHAATGQARWLDEARALADRMIADFSDPAAGGFFFTASDHESLLARPKDPYDGAIPGGNSMAALDLLALHRIGGEERYHAAARRTVEAFATTLSQDPSSMPLMLVALQQLLDRLPEPSPAGPEPVAAAAKPASAGVVAAAARVLDGEKPAAGGSFRAVVSLSIKPGWHITANPPGMENLVPAVLSVADGQPARLDPAYPPGTDWQPGQADGEKARVYEGRVEIPVRVRLDGAGMPPRLALKLRYQPCDEKACLPPATVDIPLDLTPVTKP
;
A
#
# COMPACT_ATOMS: atom_id res chain seq x y z
N MET A 1 19.43 41.48 -5.49
CA MET A 1 19.19 42.64 -4.59
C MET A 1 18.13 43.51 -5.24
N PRO A 2 17.19 44.14 -4.51
CA PRO A 2 17.36 44.75 -3.17
C PRO A 2 16.77 43.96 -2.00
N ARG A 3 17.18 44.39 -0.81
CA ARG A 3 17.02 43.82 0.54
C ARG A 3 15.82 44.46 1.28
N CYS A 4 15.26 43.79 2.29
CA CYS A 4 15.03 44.40 3.61
C CYS A 4 14.67 43.37 4.73
N ASN A 5 15.16 43.69 5.93
CA ASN A 5 15.40 42.93 7.17
C ASN A 5 14.19 42.52 8.06
N ALA A 6 14.48 41.53 8.93
CA ALA A 6 14.14 41.35 10.38
C ALA A 6 12.64 41.21 10.79
N ALA A 7 12.24 40.39 11.77
CA ALA A 7 12.82 40.20 13.11
C ALA A 7 12.42 38.85 13.78
N VAL A 8 13.29 38.41 14.69
CA VAL A 8 13.10 37.34 15.70
C VAL A 8 13.07 38.00 17.07
N LEU A 9 12.15 37.58 17.95
CA LEU A 9 12.25 37.78 19.41
C LEU A 9 11.67 36.56 20.19
N PRO A 10 12.13 36.29 21.42
CA PRO A 10 12.04 34.99 22.12
C PRO A 10 11.22 35.06 23.45
N LEU A 11 11.38 34.02 24.31
CA LEU A 11 11.00 33.86 25.75
C LEU A 11 9.78 32.93 25.99
N SER A 12 9.68 32.06 26.99
CA SER A 12 10.46 31.81 28.22
C SER A 12 10.19 30.40 28.79
N SER A 13 11.15 29.89 29.57
CA SER A 13 11.07 28.74 30.49
C SER A 13 10.37 29.06 31.81
N SER A 14 9.77 28.05 32.46
CA SER A 14 9.63 27.99 33.92
C SER A 14 9.55 26.54 34.41
N ASP A 15 10.39 26.25 35.42
CA ASP A 15 10.51 25.08 36.30
C ASP A 15 9.21 24.86 37.14
N ASP A 16 8.97 23.88 38.04
CA ASP A 16 9.63 22.73 38.68
C ASP A 16 8.52 22.12 39.57
N VAL A 17 8.34 20.78 39.68
CA VAL A 17 7.80 20.12 40.91
C VAL A 17 8.22 18.64 40.95
N GLN A 18 8.93 18.26 42.03
CA GLN A 18 9.37 16.91 42.38
C GLN A 18 8.29 16.07 43.09
N GLY A 19 8.39 14.73 42.97
CA GLY A 19 8.16 13.81 44.10
C GLY A 19 7.29 12.57 43.84
N GLY A 20 7.85 11.38 44.14
CA GLY A 20 7.10 10.17 44.54
C GLY A 20 7.01 9.04 43.50
N GLY A 21 7.84 7.99 43.61
CA GLY A 21 7.83 6.82 42.72
C GLY A 21 7.30 5.51 43.36
N VAL A 22 7.36 4.41 42.56
CA VAL A 22 7.23 2.94 42.83
C VAL A 22 6.23 2.27 41.84
N PRO A 23 6.36 1.00 41.37
CA PRO A 23 7.51 0.25 40.84
C PRO A 23 7.15 -0.45 39.49
N GLY A 24 7.25 0.24 38.35
CA GLY A 24 7.08 -0.38 37.01
C GLY A 24 8.16 0.01 36.00
N ARG A 25 9.12 0.84 36.44
CA ARG A 25 10.14 1.50 35.61
C ARG A 25 11.46 0.74 35.49
N ALA A 26 11.61 -0.41 36.13
CA ALA A 26 12.91 -1.08 36.28
C ALA A 26 13.36 -1.90 35.06
N VAL A 27 12.45 -2.33 34.17
CA VAL A 27 12.83 -3.08 32.94
C VAL A 27 13.01 -2.14 31.74
N ARG A 28 12.57 -0.89 31.84
CA ARG A 28 12.66 0.11 30.76
C ARG A 28 13.90 1.02 30.86
N ASN A 29 14.71 0.93 31.92
CA ASN A 29 15.73 1.93 32.26
C ASN A 29 17.21 1.47 32.19
N SER A 30 17.53 0.21 31.87
CA SER A 30 18.95 -0.22 31.70
C SER A 30 19.44 -0.12 30.26
N LEU A 31 18.62 -0.44 29.24
CA LEU A 31 19.02 -0.34 27.83
C LEU A 31 18.84 1.07 27.22
N THR A 32 17.84 1.82 27.66
CA THR A 32 17.53 3.15 27.09
C THR A 32 18.47 4.25 27.58
N ARG A 33 19.09 4.12 28.76
CA ARG A 33 19.99 5.16 29.30
C ARG A 33 21.41 5.15 28.75
N ARG A 34 21.78 4.16 27.92
CA ARG A 34 23.05 4.18 27.16
C ARG A 34 22.87 4.33 25.65
N LEU A 35 21.63 4.39 25.15
CA LEU A 35 21.31 4.59 23.73
C LEU A 35 20.47 5.86 23.46
N ALA A 36 20.03 6.58 24.49
CA ALA A 36 19.27 7.84 24.36
C ALA A 36 20.15 9.10 24.35
N ALA A 37 21.06 9.19 23.38
CA ALA A 37 21.62 10.47 22.92
C ALA A 37 21.36 10.72 21.42
N VAL A 38 20.51 9.91 20.77
CA VAL A 38 20.40 9.83 19.30
C VAL A 38 18.97 10.08 18.77
N ALA A 39 17.99 10.41 19.61
CA ALA A 39 16.60 10.62 19.17
C ALA A 39 16.09 12.03 19.50
N LEU A 40 16.49 13.02 18.71
CA LEU A 40 15.81 14.33 18.55
C LEU A 40 16.45 15.12 17.38
N ALA A 41 16.09 14.79 16.13
CA ALA A 41 16.13 15.70 14.96
C ALA A 41 15.71 14.97 13.66
N ALA A 42 14.49 14.41 13.62
CA ALA A 42 13.86 14.01 12.38
C ALA A 42 12.87 15.11 11.98
N LEU A 43 13.33 16.12 11.24
CA LEU A 43 12.55 17.08 10.43
C LEU A 43 13.48 18.17 9.86
N ALA A 44 14.16 17.89 8.75
CA ALA A 44 14.50 18.85 7.68
C ALA A 44 15.58 18.27 6.75
N TRP A 45 15.21 17.39 5.81
CA TRP A 45 16.08 17.08 4.66
C TRP A 45 15.24 16.96 3.39
N LEU A 46 15.10 18.10 2.70
CA LEU A 46 14.56 18.21 1.34
C LEU A 46 15.19 19.46 0.72
N GLY A 47 16.40 19.28 0.19
CA GLY A 47 17.10 20.30 -0.62
C GLY A 47 18.56 20.50 -0.24
N MET A 48 19.46 19.74 -0.89
CA MET A 48 20.78 20.22 -1.33
C MET A 48 21.52 19.08 -2.07
N THR A 49 21.27 18.94 -3.36
CA THR A 49 22.24 18.38 -4.30
C THR A 49 22.98 19.54 -4.95
N ALA A 50 24.12 19.93 -4.39
CA ALA A 50 25.17 20.62 -5.11
C ALA A 50 26.46 20.59 -4.30
N ALA A 51 27.53 20.12 -4.95
CA ALA A 51 28.93 20.17 -4.55
C ALA A 51 29.38 19.14 -3.50
N MET A 52 29.53 17.88 -3.92
CA MET A 52 30.73 17.10 -3.57
C MET A 52 31.15 16.27 -4.79
N ARG A 53 32.23 16.70 -5.45
CA ARG A 53 33.04 15.82 -6.30
C ARG A 53 33.69 14.80 -5.36
N ALA A 54 33.07 13.64 -5.20
CA ALA A 54 33.80 12.45 -4.85
C ALA A 54 34.28 11.84 -6.17
N GLN A 55 35.59 11.72 -6.30
CA GLN A 55 36.24 11.08 -7.43
C GLN A 55 35.80 9.62 -7.44
N GLU A 56 34.95 9.25 -8.39
CA GLU A 56 34.44 7.89 -8.53
C GLU A 56 35.62 6.93 -8.80
N PRO A 57 35.86 5.94 -7.93
CA PRO A 57 36.71 4.83 -8.32
C PRO A 57 35.91 4.01 -9.33
N GLY A 58 36.27 4.13 -10.61
CA GLY A 58 35.75 3.24 -11.66
C GLY A 58 35.88 1.78 -11.23
N GLU A 59 34.91 0.95 -11.62
CA GLU A 59 34.83 -0.45 -11.21
C GLU A 59 36.15 -1.20 -11.44
N ALA A 60 36.94 -1.34 -10.38
CA ALA A 60 37.76 -2.51 -10.24
C ALA A 60 36.79 -3.68 -10.05
N LYS A 61 36.55 -4.46 -11.12
CA LYS A 61 35.94 -5.80 -11.03
C LYS A 61 36.51 -6.48 -9.79
N ALA A 62 35.68 -6.81 -8.81
CA ALA A 62 36.13 -7.33 -7.52
C ALA A 62 37.02 -8.58 -7.74
N LYS A 63 38.34 -8.43 -7.55
CA LYS A 63 39.34 -9.51 -7.72
C LYS A 63 39.44 -10.39 -6.47
N GLY A 64 38.30 -10.72 -5.85
CA GLY A 64 38.22 -11.55 -4.65
C GLY A 64 37.86 -13.02 -4.95
N PRO A 65 38.09 -13.94 -3.98
CA PRO A 65 37.55 -15.30 -4.05
C PRO A 65 36.02 -15.24 -4.11
N THR A 66 35.43 -16.22 -4.81
CA THR A 66 33.96 -16.32 -4.90
C THR A 66 33.40 -16.93 -3.62
N ASN A 67 32.32 -16.34 -3.09
CA ASN A 67 31.50 -16.94 -2.05
C ASN A 67 30.44 -17.89 -2.66
N ARG A 68 29.54 -18.40 -1.82
CA ARG A 68 28.54 -19.42 -2.20
C ARG A 68 27.54 -18.94 -3.25
N LEU A 69 27.29 -17.64 -3.33
CA LEU A 69 26.33 -17.07 -4.29
C LEU A 69 26.75 -17.26 -5.75
N ALA A 70 28.00 -17.65 -6.03
CA ALA A 70 28.45 -17.99 -7.38
C ALA A 70 27.72 -19.19 -8.00
N ALA A 71 27.11 -20.06 -7.16
CA ALA A 71 26.36 -21.24 -7.61
C ALA A 71 24.85 -20.98 -7.82
N GLU A 72 24.37 -19.80 -7.41
CA GLU A 72 22.97 -19.40 -7.55
C GLU A 72 22.65 -19.01 -9.00
N THR A 73 21.38 -19.12 -9.39
CA THR A 73 20.90 -18.70 -10.71
C THR A 73 20.49 -17.23 -10.75
N SER A 74 20.07 -16.66 -9.62
CA SER A 74 19.63 -15.26 -9.56
C SER A 74 20.74 -14.28 -9.98
N PRO A 75 20.48 -13.40 -10.97
CA PRO A 75 21.39 -12.31 -11.33
C PRO A 75 21.73 -11.43 -10.13
N TYR A 76 20.75 -11.14 -9.26
CA TYR A 76 20.97 -10.35 -8.05
C TYR A 76 21.95 -11.03 -7.08
N LEU A 77 21.77 -12.32 -6.80
CA LEU A 77 22.68 -13.05 -5.89
C LEU A 77 24.09 -13.16 -6.47
N ARG A 78 24.21 -13.48 -7.77
CA ARG A 78 25.51 -13.63 -8.43
C ARG A 78 26.31 -12.33 -8.50
N MET A 79 25.64 -11.18 -8.57
CA MET A 79 26.28 -9.87 -8.48
C MET A 79 27.10 -9.73 -7.19
N HIS A 80 26.65 -10.33 -6.09
CA HIS A 80 27.33 -10.30 -4.79
C HIS A 80 28.35 -11.44 -4.58
N ALA A 81 28.53 -12.32 -5.58
CA ALA A 81 29.36 -13.52 -5.43
C ALA A 81 30.84 -13.23 -5.19
N ARG A 82 31.32 -12.03 -5.54
CA ARG A 82 32.72 -11.61 -5.37
C ARG A 82 32.91 -10.52 -4.31
N ASN A 83 31.86 -10.21 -3.55
CA ASN A 83 31.95 -9.25 -2.46
C ASN A 83 32.85 -9.82 -1.35
N PRO A 84 33.62 -8.97 -0.64
CA PRO A 84 34.46 -9.42 0.46
C PRO A 84 33.66 -10.00 1.65
N VAL A 85 32.36 -9.71 1.74
CA VAL A 85 31.44 -10.37 2.68
C VAL A 85 31.21 -11.82 2.24
N ASP A 86 31.37 -12.78 3.16
CA ASP A 86 31.12 -14.21 2.97
C ASP A 86 29.62 -14.49 2.99
N TRP A 87 28.97 -14.25 1.85
CA TRP A 87 27.54 -14.43 1.70
C TRP A 87 27.12 -15.89 1.56
N TYR A 88 26.02 -16.21 2.23
CA TYR A 88 25.25 -17.44 2.06
C TYR A 88 23.93 -17.12 1.35
N PRO A 89 23.44 -18.01 0.46
CA PRO A 89 22.03 -17.99 0.11
C PRO A 89 21.18 -18.34 1.33
N TRP A 90 19.90 -17.99 1.31
CA TRP A 90 18.96 -18.46 2.34
C TRP A 90 18.83 -19.99 2.29
N GLY A 91 19.22 -20.67 3.36
CA GLY A 91 19.04 -22.10 3.45
C GLY A 91 19.69 -22.75 4.67
N PRO A 92 19.51 -24.08 4.82
CA PRO A 92 19.91 -24.82 6.03
C PRO A 92 21.38 -24.67 6.42
N GLU A 93 22.28 -24.52 5.44
CA GLU A 93 23.73 -24.36 5.70
C GLU A 93 24.01 -23.11 6.54
N ALA A 94 23.41 -21.97 6.20
CA ALA A 94 23.60 -20.71 6.92
C ALA A 94 23.09 -20.82 8.37
N PHE A 95 21.89 -21.39 8.56
CA PHE A 95 21.31 -21.58 9.89
C PHE A 95 22.08 -22.58 10.74
N ALA A 96 22.58 -23.68 10.13
CA ALA A 96 23.40 -24.66 10.82
C ALA A 96 24.70 -24.03 11.31
N ARG A 97 25.37 -23.25 10.46
CA ARG A 97 26.57 -22.50 10.85
C ARG A 97 26.29 -21.49 11.95
N ALA A 98 25.23 -20.69 11.82
CA ALA A 98 24.86 -19.69 12.82
C ALA A 98 24.62 -20.33 14.20
N LYS A 99 23.98 -21.51 14.23
CA LYS A 99 23.75 -22.28 15.46
C LYS A 99 25.05 -22.86 16.03
N ALA A 100 25.87 -23.49 15.19
CA ALA A 100 27.12 -24.12 15.61
C ALA A 100 28.12 -23.10 16.17
N GLU A 101 28.23 -21.93 15.55
CA GLU A 101 29.12 -20.85 15.98
C GLU A 101 28.48 -19.90 17.02
N ASN A 102 27.19 -20.09 17.32
CA ASN A 102 26.37 -19.17 18.14
C ASN A 102 26.53 -17.70 17.72
N LYS A 103 26.40 -17.44 16.41
CA LYS A 103 26.50 -16.10 15.82
C LYS A 103 25.13 -15.60 15.36
N PRO A 104 24.83 -14.30 15.51
CA PRO A 104 23.64 -13.72 14.89
C PRO A 104 23.73 -13.80 13.36
N ILE A 105 22.59 -13.80 12.70
CA ILE A 105 22.47 -13.74 11.25
C ILE A 105 22.26 -12.28 10.84
N PHE A 106 23.05 -11.81 9.89
CA PHE A 106 22.76 -10.58 9.15
C PHE A 106 22.07 -10.95 7.84
N LEU A 107 20.77 -10.68 7.75
CA LEU A 107 19.95 -10.94 6.57
C LEU A 107 19.83 -9.65 5.73
N SER A 108 20.31 -9.70 4.49
CA SER A 108 20.14 -8.64 3.50
C SER A 108 19.23 -9.11 2.36
N VAL A 109 18.09 -8.44 2.19
CA VAL A 109 17.12 -8.75 1.13
C VAL A 109 17.02 -7.59 0.13
N GLY A 110 17.01 -7.91 -1.15
CA GLY A 110 16.88 -6.95 -2.24
C GLY A 110 16.57 -7.64 -3.58
N TYR A 111 16.75 -6.94 -4.68
CA TYR A 111 16.55 -7.43 -6.05
C TYR A 111 17.45 -6.65 -7.02
N SER A 112 17.61 -7.16 -8.24
CA SER A 112 18.61 -6.70 -9.21
C SER A 112 18.45 -5.24 -9.65
N ALA A 113 17.22 -4.78 -9.88
CA ALA A 113 16.97 -3.42 -10.38
C ALA A 113 16.93 -2.34 -9.27
N CYS A 114 17.13 -2.73 -8.02
CA CYS A 114 17.00 -1.88 -6.84
C CYS A 114 18.19 -0.91 -6.69
N TYR A 115 17.98 0.37 -6.96
CA TYR A 115 19.01 1.41 -6.81
C TYR A 115 19.67 1.42 -5.41
N TRP A 116 18.88 1.52 -4.35
CA TRP A 116 19.43 1.59 -2.99
C TRP A 116 20.16 0.31 -2.57
N CYS A 117 19.84 -0.83 -3.19
CA CYS A 117 20.53 -2.08 -2.96
C CYS A 117 21.95 -2.03 -3.54
N HIS A 118 22.14 -1.41 -4.71
CA HIS A 118 23.45 -1.15 -5.31
C HIS A 118 24.25 -0.10 -4.55
N VAL A 119 23.60 0.96 -4.05
CA VAL A 119 24.26 1.94 -3.17
C VAL A 119 24.82 1.24 -1.92
N MET A 120 24.02 0.41 -1.25
CA MET A 120 24.46 -0.35 -0.08
C MET A 120 25.58 -1.35 -0.42
N GLU A 121 25.51 -1.99 -1.58
CA GLU A 121 26.55 -2.88 -2.10
C GLU A 121 27.90 -2.15 -2.19
N ARG A 122 27.89 -1.02 -2.92
CA ARG A 122 29.08 -0.27 -3.27
C ARG A 122 29.71 0.41 -2.06
N GLU A 123 28.88 1.04 -1.22
CA GLU A 123 29.35 1.80 -0.06
C GLU A 123 29.71 0.91 1.13
N SER A 124 28.96 -0.18 1.37
CA SER A 124 29.09 -0.98 2.60
C SER A 124 29.62 -2.39 2.37
N PHE A 125 29.09 -3.14 1.40
CA PHE A 125 29.44 -4.57 1.25
C PHE A 125 30.76 -4.80 0.52
N ARG A 126 31.32 -3.78 -0.15
CA ARG A 126 32.66 -3.80 -0.75
C ARG A 126 33.75 -3.20 0.15
N ASP A 127 33.36 -2.57 1.25
CA ASP A 127 34.29 -1.99 2.21
C ASP A 127 35.01 -3.10 3.01
N PRO A 128 36.36 -3.20 2.94
CA PRO A 128 37.10 -4.28 3.60
C PRO A 128 36.98 -4.28 5.13
N GLU A 129 36.79 -3.13 5.77
CA GLU A 129 36.65 -3.04 7.22
C GLU A 129 35.28 -3.58 7.66
N ILE A 130 34.21 -3.14 6.99
CA ILE A 130 32.84 -3.62 7.24
C ILE A 130 32.77 -5.12 6.95
N ALA A 131 33.29 -5.56 5.81
CA ALA A 131 33.23 -6.97 5.42
C ALA A 131 33.97 -7.88 6.39
N ARG A 132 35.17 -7.49 6.83
CA ARG A 132 35.91 -8.24 7.85
C ARG A 132 35.12 -8.34 9.16
N PHE A 133 34.54 -7.24 9.62
CA PHE A 133 33.73 -7.25 10.84
C PHE A 133 32.49 -8.15 10.69
N LEU A 134 31.78 -8.05 9.57
CA LEU A 134 30.64 -8.92 9.30
C LEU A 134 31.03 -10.40 9.31
N ASN A 135 32.07 -10.79 8.60
CA ASN A 135 32.51 -12.18 8.49
C ASN A 135 32.99 -12.77 9.83
N GLU A 136 33.58 -11.94 10.69
CA GLU A 136 34.03 -12.37 12.02
C GLU A 136 32.87 -12.57 13.00
N HIS A 137 31.86 -11.70 12.95
CA HIS A 137 30.84 -11.59 14.00
C HIS A 137 29.45 -12.12 13.61
N PHE A 138 29.15 -12.28 12.31
CA PHE A 138 27.83 -12.65 11.81
C PHE A 138 27.91 -13.81 10.82
N VAL A 139 26.79 -14.51 10.64
CA VAL A 139 26.54 -15.29 9.41
C VAL A 139 25.73 -14.40 8.46
N CYS A 140 26.32 -14.03 7.32
CA CYS A 140 25.71 -13.11 6.37
C CYS A 140 24.89 -13.87 5.33
N VAL A 141 23.59 -13.57 5.25
CA VAL A 141 22.64 -14.20 4.32
C VAL A 141 22.12 -13.17 3.33
N LYS A 142 22.18 -13.49 2.05
CA LYS A 142 21.68 -12.66 0.95
C LYS A 142 20.46 -13.32 0.31
N VAL A 143 19.42 -12.54 0.06
CA VAL A 143 18.16 -13.02 -0.52
C VAL A 143 17.69 -12.13 -1.64
N ASP A 144 17.39 -12.77 -2.77
CA ASP A 144 16.61 -12.15 -3.85
C ASP A 144 15.13 -12.26 -3.50
N ARG A 145 14.46 -11.13 -3.25
CA ARG A 145 13.02 -11.11 -2.94
C ARG A 145 12.17 -11.60 -4.11
N GLU A 146 12.67 -11.49 -5.34
CA GLU A 146 11.94 -11.90 -6.52
C GLU A 146 11.88 -13.42 -6.62
N GLU A 147 12.86 -14.13 -6.07
CA GLU A 147 12.89 -15.59 -5.97
C GLU A 147 12.31 -16.10 -4.64
N ARG A 148 12.48 -15.36 -3.54
CA ARG A 148 12.02 -15.72 -2.19
C ARG A 148 11.11 -14.66 -1.57
N PRO A 149 9.95 -14.37 -2.17
CA PRO A 149 8.99 -13.41 -1.61
C PRO A 149 8.43 -13.83 -0.25
N ASP A 150 8.47 -15.13 0.09
CA ASP A 150 8.06 -15.65 1.40
C ASP A 150 8.95 -15.13 2.53
N VAL A 151 10.26 -15.14 2.29
CA VAL A 151 11.24 -14.58 3.22
C VAL A 151 11.05 -13.06 3.30
N ASP A 152 10.93 -12.39 2.15
CA ASP A 152 10.70 -10.95 2.06
C ASP A 152 9.47 -10.50 2.87
N GLN A 153 8.31 -11.13 2.67
CA GLN A 153 7.07 -10.79 3.38
C GLN A 153 7.20 -10.95 4.90
N VAL A 154 7.78 -12.06 5.36
CA VAL A 154 7.94 -12.33 6.80
C VAL A 154 8.81 -11.27 7.47
N TYR A 155 9.94 -10.95 6.86
CA TYR A 155 10.89 -10.02 7.45
C TYR A 155 10.54 -8.56 7.19
N MET A 156 9.80 -8.22 6.12
CA MET A 156 9.26 -6.88 5.91
C MET A 156 8.25 -6.52 7.00
N VAL A 157 7.38 -7.45 7.39
CA VAL A 157 6.46 -7.23 8.52
C VAL A 157 7.20 -7.02 9.84
N ALA A 158 8.34 -7.71 10.03
CA ALA A 158 9.21 -7.48 11.18
C ALA A 158 9.87 -6.10 11.13
N LEU A 159 10.41 -5.69 9.96
CA LEU A 159 11.06 -4.40 9.74
C LEU A 159 10.11 -3.23 9.97
N GLN A 160 8.84 -3.37 9.58
CA GLN A 160 7.79 -2.37 9.78
C GLN A 160 7.47 -2.09 11.26
N ALA A 161 8.01 -2.87 12.21
CA ALA A 161 7.96 -2.52 13.62
C ALA A 161 8.93 -1.39 14.00
N PHE A 162 9.93 -1.12 13.15
CA PHE A 162 11.00 -0.13 13.39
C PHE A 162 10.96 1.04 12.39
N THR A 163 10.57 0.78 11.14
CA THR A 163 10.60 1.76 10.05
C THR A 163 9.33 1.68 9.19
N SER A 164 9.23 2.49 8.14
CA SER A 164 8.19 2.33 7.11
C SER A 164 8.37 1.08 6.23
N GLY A 165 9.49 0.35 6.37
CA GLY A 165 9.89 -0.72 5.45
C GLY A 165 10.55 -0.19 4.18
N GLY A 166 11.00 -1.11 3.33
CA GLY A 166 11.66 -0.81 2.06
C GLY A 166 12.90 -1.66 1.81
N TRP A 167 13.47 -1.53 0.62
CA TRP A 167 14.72 -2.20 0.23
C TRP A 167 15.85 -1.18 0.03
N PRO A 168 17.12 -1.54 0.33
CA PRO A 168 17.57 -2.84 0.84
C PRO A 168 17.06 -3.07 2.27
N MET A 169 16.61 -4.28 2.54
CA MET A 169 16.17 -4.67 3.89
C MET A 169 17.34 -5.29 4.64
N SER A 170 17.70 -4.70 5.77
CA SER A 170 18.83 -5.07 6.62
C SER A 170 18.32 -5.57 7.96
N MET A 171 18.20 -6.89 8.13
CA MET A 171 17.62 -7.52 9.32
C MET A 171 18.66 -8.29 10.12
N PHE A 172 18.51 -8.31 11.45
CA PHE A 172 19.37 -9.05 12.36
C PHE A 172 18.55 -10.09 13.11
N LEU A 173 18.98 -11.34 13.00
CA LEU A 173 18.24 -12.51 13.47
C LEU A 173 19.07 -13.30 14.48
N LEU A 174 18.38 -13.97 15.39
CA LEU A 174 18.94 -15.05 16.17
C LEU A 174 19.34 -16.23 15.25
N PRO A 175 20.23 -17.14 15.72
CA PRO A 175 20.60 -18.35 14.96
C PRO A 175 19.43 -19.25 14.53
N ASP A 176 18.25 -19.09 15.13
CA ASP A 176 17.03 -19.82 14.79
C ASP A 176 16.10 -19.05 13.83
N GLY A 177 16.50 -17.88 13.35
CA GLY A 177 15.77 -17.06 12.39
C GLY A 177 14.80 -16.05 12.99
N ARG A 178 14.62 -15.98 14.32
CA ARG A 178 13.77 -14.93 14.93
C ARG A 178 14.44 -13.55 14.80
N PRO A 179 13.75 -12.53 14.22
CA PRO A 179 14.30 -11.19 14.07
C PRO A 179 14.30 -10.45 15.40
N PHE A 180 15.31 -9.63 15.66
CA PHE A 180 15.35 -8.78 16.87
C PHE A 180 15.64 -7.30 16.58
N TYR A 181 16.19 -6.96 15.41
CA TYR A 181 16.41 -5.58 14.96
C TYR A 181 16.40 -5.51 13.43
N GLY A 182 16.11 -4.34 12.87
CA GLY A 182 16.18 -4.12 11.43
C GLY A 182 16.08 -2.67 11.00
N GLU A 183 16.66 -2.38 9.85
CA GLU A 183 16.67 -1.07 9.21
C GLU A 183 16.68 -1.22 7.67
N THR A 184 16.55 -0.12 6.93
CA THR A 184 16.64 -0.16 5.46
C THR A 184 18.08 0.08 5.00
N TYR A 185 18.32 1.20 4.33
CA TYR A 185 19.64 1.69 3.97
C TYR A 185 20.29 2.41 5.16
N MET A 186 21.58 2.15 5.39
CA MET A 186 22.40 2.86 6.37
C MET A 186 23.71 3.31 5.69
N PRO A 187 24.14 4.57 5.85
CA PRO A 187 25.43 5.01 5.32
C PRO A 187 26.57 4.19 5.95
N PRO A 188 27.69 3.95 5.26
CA PRO A 188 28.74 3.04 5.74
C PRO A 188 29.43 3.51 7.03
N ARG A 189 29.47 4.83 7.26
CA ARG A 189 30.12 5.50 8.40
C ARG A 189 29.17 6.54 8.98
N ASP A 190 29.44 6.96 10.22
CA ASP A 190 28.67 8.00 10.91
C ASP A 190 28.66 9.30 10.10
N ARG A 191 27.50 9.95 10.03
CA ARG A 191 27.31 11.24 9.35
C ARG A 191 26.43 12.13 10.22
N ASP A 192 26.37 13.42 9.89
CA ASP A 192 25.44 14.36 10.53
C ASP A 192 24.00 13.86 10.32
N GLY A 193 23.40 13.29 11.37
CA GLY A 193 22.07 12.70 11.32
C GLY A 193 21.96 11.27 11.86
N GLY A 194 23.06 10.55 12.13
CA GLY A 194 22.98 9.25 12.77
C GLY A 194 24.22 8.36 12.68
N ALA A 195 24.14 7.22 13.37
CA ALA A 195 25.16 6.18 13.33
C ALA A 195 25.18 5.50 11.94
N GLY A 196 26.37 5.26 11.41
CA GLY A 196 26.56 4.50 10.19
C GLY A 196 26.49 2.99 10.45
N PHE A 197 26.44 2.24 9.35
CA PHE A 197 26.30 0.79 9.35
C PHE A 197 27.37 0.09 10.20
N LEU A 198 28.63 0.52 10.11
CA LEU A 198 29.72 -0.05 10.92
C LEU A 198 29.50 0.14 12.43
N THR A 199 29.00 1.29 12.85
CA THR A 199 28.70 1.59 14.25
C THR A 199 27.52 0.75 14.73
N VAL A 200 26.48 0.61 13.91
CA VAL A 200 25.30 -0.22 14.19
C VAL A 200 25.69 -1.69 14.37
N ILE A 201 26.42 -2.30 13.44
CA ILE A 201 26.80 -3.72 13.54
C ILE A 201 27.74 -4.00 14.74
N LYS A 202 28.62 -3.06 15.09
CA LYS A 202 29.45 -3.12 16.30
C LYS A 202 28.60 -3.05 17.58
N GLY A 203 27.56 -2.23 17.59
CA GLY A 203 26.59 -2.17 18.67
C GLY A 203 25.84 -3.49 18.84
N ILE A 204 25.36 -4.06 17.73
CA ILE A 204 24.60 -5.31 17.73
C ILE A 204 25.43 -6.51 18.23
N ASP A 205 26.67 -6.69 17.78
CA ASP A 205 27.55 -7.76 18.28
C ASP A 205 27.78 -7.62 19.79
N ARG A 206 28.04 -6.39 20.27
CA ARG A 206 28.24 -6.12 21.70
C ARG A 206 27.00 -6.50 22.51
N SER A 207 25.82 -6.04 22.11
CA SER A 207 24.56 -6.38 22.81
C SER A 207 24.26 -7.87 22.71
N PHE A 208 24.54 -8.54 21.58
CA PHE A 208 24.35 -9.98 21.42
C PHE A 208 25.18 -10.81 22.42
N ARG A 209 26.40 -10.36 22.71
CA ARG A 209 27.30 -11.03 23.67
C ARG A 209 27.00 -10.65 25.12
N ALA A 210 26.75 -9.37 25.40
CA ALA A 210 26.64 -8.85 26.76
C ALA A 210 25.21 -8.89 27.33
N GLU A 211 24.20 -8.82 26.47
CA GLU A 211 22.80 -8.59 26.84
C GLU A 211 21.87 -9.64 26.19
N ARG A 212 22.35 -10.89 26.06
CA ARG A 212 21.65 -11.95 25.31
C ARG A 212 20.19 -12.15 25.74
N GLY A 213 19.90 -12.08 27.03
CA GLY A 213 18.53 -12.21 27.55
C GLY A 213 17.56 -11.13 27.07
N GLU A 214 18.04 -9.90 26.81
CA GLU A 214 17.21 -8.82 26.26
C GLU A 214 16.95 -9.03 24.76
N ILE A 215 17.97 -9.49 24.02
CA ILE A 215 17.81 -9.84 22.61
C ILE A 215 16.84 -11.00 22.43
N ASP A 216 16.92 -12.04 23.26
CA ASP A 216 15.99 -13.16 23.18
C ASP A 216 14.54 -12.71 23.49
N ARG A 217 14.36 -11.76 24.42
CA ARG A 217 13.05 -11.14 24.70
C ARG A 217 12.54 -10.32 23.51
N ALA A 218 13.37 -9.45 22.95
CA ALA A 218 13.03 -8.66 21.77
C ALA A 218 12.66 -9.56 20.59
N ALA A 219 13.43 -10.62 20.36
CA ALA A 219 13.19 -11.59 19.30
C ALA A 219 11.87 -12.34 19.48
N ASN A 220 11.55 -12.75 20.71
CA ASN A 220 10.28 -13.39 21.04
C ASN A 220 9.09 -12.46 20.78
N GLY A 221 9.15 -11.23 21.28
CA GLY A 221 8.10 -10.24 21.10
C GLY A 221 7.86 -9.92 19.62
N LEU A 222 8.93 -9.71 18.85
CA LEU A 222 8.81 -9.42 17.42
C LEU A 222 8.29 -10.62 16.64
N ALA A 223 8.76 -11.84 16.93
CA ALA A 223 8.25 -13.07 16.31
C ALA A 223 6.76 -13.31 16.62
N GLU A 224 6.27 -12.92 17.81
CA GLU A 224 4.85 -12.98 18.14
C GLU A 224 4.05 -11.93 17.36
N ILE A 225 4.56 -10.70 17.22
CA ILE A 225 3.94 -9.65 16.39
C ILE A 225 3.81 -10.13 14.94
N VAL A 226 4.89 -10.69 14.36
CA VAL A 226 4.89 -11.23 12.99
C VAL A 226 3.88 -12.36 12.86
N ARG A 227 3.89 -13.33 13.79
CA ARG A 227 2.91 -14.44 13.80
C ARG A 227 1.48 -13.95 13.93
N ARG A 228 1.22 -12.94 14.75
CA ARG A 228 -0.11 -12.36 14.90
C ARG A 228 -0.54 -11.60 13.65
N LYS A 229 0.33 -10.80 13.04
CA LYS A 229 0.02 -10.03 11.82
C LYS A 229 -0.20 -10.95 10.61
N LEU A 230 0.67 -11.92 10.40
CA LEU A 230 0.62 -12.83 9.23
C LEU A 230 -0.32 -14.02 9.43
N GLY A 231 -0.49 -14.45 10.69
CA GLY A 231 -1.33 -15.58 11.07
C GLY A 231 -2.71 -15.18 11.60
N ALA A 232 -3.11 -13.91 11.52
CA ALA A 232 -4.47 -13.43 11.84
C ALA A 232 -5.51 -14.04 10.89
N SER A 233 -5.75 -15.32 11.08
CA SER A 233 -6.88 -16.05 10.52
C SER A 233 -8.11 -15.73 11.36
N GLY A 234 -8.91 -14.78 10.85
CA GLY A 234 -10.31 -14.61 11.18
C GLY A 234 -10.65 -14.30 12.64
N SER A 235 -11.25 -13.13 12.89
CA SER A 235 -12.20 -13.01 14.00
C SER A 235 -13.18 -14.20 13.95
N ARG A 236 -13.44 -14.86 15.09
CA ARG A 236 -14.50 -15.88 15.20
C ARG A 236 -15.86 -15.35 14.74
N ARG A 237 -16.05 -14.01 14.74
CA ARG A 237 -17.21 -13.33 14.17
C ARG A 237 -16.79 -12.48 12.98
N ARG A 238 -17.06 -12.97 11.77
CA ARG A 238 -16.84 -12.24 10.51
C ARG A 238 -17.99 -11.27 10.27
N PRO A 239 -17.73 -10.02 9.84
CA PRO A 239 -18.79 -9.14 9.36
C PRO A 239 -19.50 -9.78 8.16
N PRO A 240 -20.82 -9.57 7.99
CA PRO A 240 -21.51 -10.00 6.79
C PRO A 240 -20.96 -9.26 5.56
N LEU A 241 -20.78 -9.99 4.47
CA LEU A 241 -20.37 -9.42 3.19
C LEU A 241 -21.47 -8.47 2.68
N SER A 242 -21.09 -7.27 2.25
CA SER A 242 -22.06 -6.29 1.76
C SER A 242 -21.47 -5.34 0.72
N ARG A 243 -22.33 -4.80 -0.16
CA ARG A 243 -21.94 -3.79 -1.14
C ARG A 243 -21.45 -2.48 -0.49
N ALA A 244 -21.78 -2.25 0.78
CA ALA A 244 -21.31 -1.09 1.53
C ALA A 244 -19.78 -1.09 1.72
N MET A 245 -19.14 -2.26 1.74
CA MET A 245 -17.67 -2.37 1.80
C MET A 245 -17.01 -1.80 0.53
N ALA A 246 -17.55 -2.12 -0.65
CA ALA A 246 -17.07 -1.54 -1.91
C ALA A 246 -17.34 -0.03 -2.01
N ALA A 247 -18.52 0.41 -1.57
CA ALA A 247 -18.83 1.83 -1.51
C ALA A 247 -17.89 2.59 -0.56
N GLU A 248 -17.48 1.99 0.56
CA GLU A 248 -16.45 2.57 1.45
C GLU A 248 -15.07 2.57 0.81
N GLY A 249 -14.64 1.48 0.15
CA GLY A 249 -13.37 1.45 -0.59
C GLY A 249 -13.29 2.57 -1.64
N ARG A 250 -14.37 2.80 -2.38
CA ARG A 250 -14.47 3.92 -3.33
C ARG A 250 -14.39 5.29 -2.64
N ARG A 251 -15.03 5.47 -1.47
CA ARG A 251 -14.93 6.71 -0.69
C ARG A 251 -13.50 6.97 -0.20
N GLN A 252 -12.82 5.94 0.29
CA GLN A 252 -11.44 6.03 0.78
C GLN A 252 -10.49 6.42 -0.35
N LEU A 253 -10.58 5.73 -1.51
CA LEU A 253 -9.78 6.08 -2.68
C LEU A 253 -10.04 7.51 -3.17
N ALA A 254 -11.30 7.97 -3.15
CA ALA A 254 -11.63 9.34 -3.52
C ALA A 254 -11.05 10.38 -2.54
N ALA A 255 -10.98 10.06 -1.23
CA ALA A 255 -10.38 10.94 -0.22
C ALA A 255 -8.85 11.02 -0.35
N GLU A 256 -8.23 9.93 -0.83
CA GLU A 256 -6.79 9.80 -1.04
C GLU A 256 -6.32 10.25 -2.43
N PHE A 257 -7.25 10.56 -3.33
CA PHE A 257 -6.94 10.92 -4.72
C PHE A 257 -6.25 12.28 -4.82
N ASP A 258 -5.24 12.39 -5.70
CA ASP A 258 -4.62 13.66 -6.06
C ASP A 258 -5.43 14.35 -7.19
N PRO A 259 -6.22 15.40 -6.91
CA PRO A 259 -7.08 16.01 -7.92
C PRO A 259 -6.31 16.81 -8.99
N GLU A 260 -5.02 17.09 -8.77
CA GLU A 260 -4.21 17.87 -9.70
C GLU A 260 -3.34 16.95 -10.57
N TYR A 261 -2.70 15.95 -9.97
CA TYR A 261 -1.72 15.09 -10.63
C TYR A 261 -2.17 13.63 -10.77
N GLY A 262 -3.35 13.24 -10.28
CA GLY A 262 -3.80 11.84 -10.29
C GLY A 262 -2.95 10.91 -9.39
N GLY A 263 -3.37 9.67 -9.24
CA GLY A 263 -2.82 8.71 -8.27
C GLY A 263 -3.33 8.90 -6.84
N PHE A 264 -2.92 8.04 -5.92
CA PHE A 264 -3.53 7.93 -4.58
C PHE A 264 -2.56 8.16 -3.40
N GLY A 265 -3.15 8.12 -2.21
CA GLY A 265 -2.69 8.57 -0.89
C GLY A 265 -2.11 10.00 -0.83
N TYR A 266 -2.61 10.89 -1.70
CA TYR A 266 -2.34 12.31 -1.58
C TYR A 266 -2.75 12.83 -0.20
N ASN A 267 -1.81 13.52 0.44
CA ASN A 267 -2.02 14.17 1.72
C ASN A 267 -1.45 15.61 1.62
N PRO A 268 -2.26 16.67 1.80
CA PRO A 268 -1.78 18.05 1.71
C PRO A 268 -0.64 18.38 2.68
N GLN A 269 -0.61 17.75 3.86
CA GLN A 269 0.45 17.91 4.85
C GLN A 269 1.75 17.18 4.45
N ASN A 270 1.68 16.18 3.57
CA ASN A 270 2.84 15.47 3.04
C ASN A 270 2.75 15.30 1.50
N ALA A 271 2.64 16.41 0.79
CA ALA A 271 2.40 16.39 -0.65
C ALA A 271 3.59 15.85 -1.47
N ARG A 272 4.82 15.83 -0.94
CA ARG A 272 6.03 15.51 -1.72
C ARG A 272 6.49 14.05 -1.62
N ARG A 273 5.61 13.13 -1.25
CA ARG A 273 5.94 11.70 -1.17
C ARG A 273 6.14 11.05 -2.56
N PRO A 274 6.93 9.95 -2.64
CA PRO A 274 6.95 9.10 -3.83
C PRO A 274 5.56 8.61 -4.21
N LYS A 275 5.33 8.39 -5.50
CA LYS A 275 4.02 8.01 -6.04
C LYS A 275 4.14 6.81 -6.98
N PHE A 276 3.33 5.79 -6.72
CA PHE A 276 3.27 4.54 -7.46
C PHE A 276 2.02 4.48 -8.35
N PRO A 277 2.05 3.75 -9.48
CA PRO A 277 0.90 3.61 -10.38
C PRO A 277 -0.36 2.95 -9.79
N GLU A 278 -0.19 2.08 -8.78
CA GLU A 278 -1.27 1.36 -8.07
C GLU A 278 -2.39 0.80 -8.98
N PRO A 279 -2.08 -0.07 -9.97
CA PRO A 279 -3.04 -0.48 -10.99
C PRO A 279 -4.31 -1.15 -10.45
N ALA A 280 -4.21 -1.86 -9.32
CA ALA A 280 -5.32 -2.52 -8.66
C ALA A 280 -6.46 -1.53 -8.30
N ASN A 281 -6.11 -0.33 -7.82
CA ASN A 281 -7.07 0.75 -7.57
C ASN A 281 -7.78 1.17 -8.86
N LEU A 282 -7.03 1.31 -9.96
CA LEU A 282 -7.58 1.71 -11.25
C LEU A 282 -8.55 0.66 -11.81
N VAL A 283 -8.22 -0.63 -11.68
CA VAL A 283 -9.10 -1.75 -12.09
C VAL A 283 -10.40 -1.73 -11.29
N PHE A 284 -10.32 -1.57 -9.96
CA PHE A 284 -11.52 -1.49 -9.12
C PHE A 284 -12.42 -0.31 -9.50
N LEU A 285 -11.84 0.87 -9.73
CA LEU A 285 -12.61 2.06 -10.13
C LEU A 285 -13.24 1.92 -11.54
N LEU A 286 -12.54 1.31 -12.50
CA LEU A 286 -13.11 1.00 -13.83
C LEU A 286 -14.29 0.02 -13.72
N GLU A 287 -14.18 -0.98 -12.86
CA GLU A 287 -15.26 -1.93 -12.62
C GLU A 287 -16.45 -1.26 -11.91
N GLU A 288 -16.21 -0.36 -10.95
CA GLU A 288 -17.26 0.46 -10.33
C GLU A 288 -18.01 1.31 -11.37
N HIS A 289 -17.27 1.99 -12.26
CA HIS A 289 -17.86 2.74 -13.36
C HIS A 289 -18.76 1.85 -14.24
N ARG A 290 -18.26 0.65 -14.60
CA ARG A 290 -19.03 -0.31 -15.40
C ARG A 290 -20.28 -0.80 -14.68
N ARG A 291 -20.26 -0.91 -13.35
CA ARG A 291 -21.43 -1.31 -12.54
C ARG A 291 -22.46 -0.21 -12.44
N ASP A 292 -22.03 1.03 -12.21
CA ASP A 292 -22.92 2.20 -12.15
C ASP A 292 -23.70 2.35 -13.47
N GLY A 293 -23.03 2.16 -14.62
CA GLY A 293 -23.68 2.19 -15.93
C GLY A 293 -24.69 1.06 -16.21
N ARG A 294 -24.69 -0.03 -15.45
CA ARG A 294 -25.65 -1.15 -15.57
C ARG A 294 -26.90 -0.96 -14.70
N GLN A 295 -26.87 -0.08 -13.70
CA GLN A 295 -28.02 0.14 -12.82
C GLN A 295 -29.00 1.13 -13.47
N PRO A 296 -30.32 0.84 -13.49
CA PRO A 296 -31.31 1.81 -13.93
C PRO A 296 -31.22 3.06 -13.05
N ALA A 297 -31.15 4.25 -13.66
CA ALA A 297 -31.20 5.51 -12.93
C ALA A 297 -32.40 5.50 -11.97
N ARG A 298 -32.16 5.52 -10.66
CA ARG A 298 -33.24 5.56 -9.67
C ARG A 298 -34.03 6.85 -9.87
N LYS A 299 -35.24 6.72 -10.44
CA LYS A 299 -36.21 7.82 -10.53
C LYS A 299 -36.51 8.32 -9.11
N GLY A 300 -36.09 9.53 -8.77
CA GLY A 300 -36.39 10.18 -7.49
C GLY A 300 -35.19 10.69 -6.69
N ALA A 301 -33.94 10.44 -7.12
CA ALA A 301 -32.80 11.12 -6.53
C ALA A 301 -32.76 12.57 -7.03
N GLY A 302 -33.12 13.53 -6.17
CA GLY A 302 -32.95 14.96 -6.46
C GLY A 302 -31.46 15.32 -6.68
N PRO A 303 -31.13 16.54 -7.17
CA PRO A 303 -29.78 16.95 -7.56
C PRO A 303 -28.70 16.95 -6.45
N GLY A 304 -28.98 16.41 -5.27
CA GLY A 304 -28.09 16.42 -4.11
C GLY A 304 -27.99 15.10 -3.33
N ALA A 305 -28.62 14.01 -3.79
CA ALA A 305 -28.44 12.68 -3.19
C ALA A 305 -27.40 11.89 -3.99
N GLY A 306 -26.12 12.15 -3.71
CA GLY A 306 -24.99 11.53 -4.39
C GLY A 306 -25.00 10.00 -4.32
N ALA A 307 -25.46 9.36 -5.38
CA ALA A 307 -24.68 8.29 -5.96
C ALA A 307 -23.27 8.88 -6.17
N ALA A 308 -22.28 8.35 -5.46
CA ALA A 308 -20.92 8.88 -5.44
C ALA A 308 -20.48 9.27 -6.87
N ALA A 309 -19.83 10.41 -7.04
CA ALA A 309 -19.39 10.89 -8.35
C ALA A 309 -18.72 9.75 -9.15
N ASP A 310 -19.08 9.59 -10.42
CA ASP A 310 -18.48 8.63 -11.37
C ASP A 310 -16.97 8.49 -11.09
N PRO A 311 -16.42 7.27 -10.89
CA PRO A 311 -15.02 7.11 -10.52
C PRO A 311 -14.07 7.20 -11.74
N LEU A 312 -14.61 7.17 -12.96
CA LEU A 312 -13.82 7.19 -14.20
C LEU A 312 -12.87 8.40 -14.33
N PRO A 313 -13.24 9.64 -13.96
CA PRO A 313 -12.31 10.78 -14.00
C PRO A 313 -11.05 10.58 -13.16
N MET A 314 -11.11 9.86 -12.03
CA MET A 314 -9.92 9.54 -11.23
C MET A 314 -8.96 8.63 -12.01
N VAL A 315 -9.51 7.65 -12.72
CA VAL A 315 -8.74 6.73 -13.58
C VAL A 315 -8.09 7.52 -14.71
N LEU A 316 -8.88 8.27 -15.48
CA LEU A 316 -8.39 8.97 -16.66
C LEU A 316 -7.36 10.05 -16.34
N LEU A 317 -7.53 10.79 -15.23
CA LEU A 317 -6.53 11.77 -14.82
C LEU A 317 -5.23 11.08 -14.40
N THR A 318 -5.29 9.95 -13.68
CA THR A 318 -4.10 9.20 -13.29
C THR A 318 -3.34 8.69 -14.51
N LEU A 319 -4.05 8.07 -15.46
CA LEU A 319 -3.43 7.56 -16.70
C LEU A 319 -2.85 8.68 -17.56
N ASP A 320 -3.56 9.81 -17.73
CA ASP A 320 -3.06 10.97 -18.50
C ASP A 320 -1.77 11.53 -17.89
N ARG A 321 -1.76 11.70 -16.56
CA ARG A 321 -0.62 12.26 -15.83
C ARG A 321 0.59 11.35 -15.84
N MET A 322 0.40 10.03 -15.75
CA MET A 322 1.48 9.06 -15.91
C MET A 322 2.00 9.02 -17.35
N ALA A 323 1.13 8.91 -18.35
CA ALA A 323 1.51 8.82 -19.76
C ALA A 323 2.31 10.04 -20.24
N ARG A 324 1.99 11.21 -19.71
CA ARG A 324 2.69 12.47 -20.01
C ARG A 324 3.87 12.77 -19.08
N GLY A 325 4.01 12.03 -17.98
CA GLY A 325 5.09 12.18 -17.02
C GLY A 325 6.40 11.55 -17.51
N GLY A 326 7.49 11.79 -16.79
CA GLY A 326 8.76 11.10 -17.01
C GLY A 326 8.80 9.69 -16.40
N ILE A 327 7.79 9.30 -15.61
CA ILE A 327 7.57 7.88 -15.25
C ILE A 327 7.32 7.00 -16.48
N ARG A 328 6.74 7.57 -17.55
CA ARG A 328 6.60 6.93 -18.86
C ARG A 328 7.79 7.34 -19.72
N ASP A 329 8.57 6.36 -20.20
CA ASP A 329 9.70 6.63 -21.08
C ASP A 329 9.20 7.16 -22.43
N GLN A 330 9.33 8.48 -22.62
CA GLN A 330 8.82 9.19 -23.80
C GLN A 330 9.47 8.75 -25.12
N VAL A 331 10.62 8.09 -25.07
CA VAL A 331 11.39 7.65 -26.26
C VAL A 331 11.16 6.18 -26.57
N GLY A 332 11.32 5.30 -25.58
CA GLY A 332 11.26 3.84 -25.78
C GLY A 332 9.96 3.17 -25.35
N GLY A 333 9.04 3.90 -24.72
CA GLY A 333 7.84 3.33 -24.12
C GLY A 333 8.11 2.53 -22.85
N GLY A 334 7.04 1.99 -22.28
CA GLY A 334 7.06 1.37 -20.97
C GLY A 334 7.17 2.37 -19.82
N TYR A 335 6.86 1.90 -18.63
CA TYR A 335 6.79 2.65 -17.40
C TYR A 335 7.91 2.23 -16.45
N HIS A 336 8.50 3.22 -15.80
CA HIS A 336 9.31 3.05 -14.61
C HIS A 336 8.41 2.76 -13.40
N ARG A 337 8.95 2.09 -12.38
CA ARG A 337 8.13 1.58 -11.26
C ARG A 337 7.41 2.70 -10.47
N TYR A 338 8.11 3.79 -10.16
CA TYR A 338 7.52 4.88 -9.40
C TYR A 338 8.24 6.21 -9.61
N ALA A 339 7.54 7.30 -9.30
CA ALA A 339 8.08 8.64 -9.29
C ALA A 339 8.53 9.04 -7.88
N ILE A 340 9.64 9.76 -7.76
CA ILE A 340 10.18 10.24 -6.47
C ILE A 340 9.34 11.37 -5.84
N SER A 341 8.32 11.83 -6.55
CA SER A 341 7.40 12.88 -6.11
C SER A 341 6.01 12.67 -6.71
N ARG A 342 5.04 13.43 -6.21
CA ARG A 342 3.65 13.40 -6.69
C ARG A 342 3.45 13.77 -8.17
N TYR A 343 4.46 14.35 -8.83
CA TYR A 343 4.32 14.99 -10.13
C TYR A 343 4.49 14.05 -11.33
N TRP A 344 4.88 12.79 -11.10
CA TRP A 344 5.20 11.81 -12.15
C TRP A 344 6.38 12.18 -13.06
N ILE A 345 7.25 13.09 -12.61
CA ILE A 345 8.34 13.65 -13.44
C ILE A 345 9.61 12.81 -13.37
N VAL A 346 10.25 12.73 -12.20
CA VAL A 346 11.52 12.00 -12.05
C VAL A 346 11.21 10.62 -11.45
N PRO A 347 11.49 9.52 -12.16
CA PRO A 347 11.36 8.17 -11.61
C PRO A 347 12.62 7.72 -10.89
N HIS A 348 12.51 6.65 -10.11
CA HIS A 348 13.62 5.70 -10.03
C HIS A 348 13.54 4.82 -11.28
N PHE A 349 14.62 4.76 -12.06
CA PHE A 349 14.55 4.38 -13.47
C PHE A 349 14.38 2.86 -13.72
N GLU A 350 14.14 2.08 -12.67
CA GLU A 350 13.81 0.66 -12.77
C GLU A 350 12.52 0.44 -13.58
N LYS A 351 12.53 -0.54 -14.48
CA LYS A 351 11.33 -0.96 -15.23
C LYS A 351 11.02 -2.41 -14.94
N MET A 352 9.87 -2.66 -14.31
CA MET A 352 9.46 -4.00 -13.90
C MET A 352 8.41 -4.58 -14.85
N LEU A 353 8.47 -5.90 -15.09
CA LEU A 353 7.52 -6.59 -15.94
C LEU A 353 6.08 -6.46 -15.42
N TYR A 354 5.86 -6.67 -14.11
CA TYR A 354 4.52 -6.65 -13.51
C TYR A 354 3.85 -5.27 -13.56
N ASP A 355 4.62 -4.17 -13.45
CA ASP A 355 4.07 -2.81 -13.57
C ASP A 355 3.57 -2.57 -14.99
N ASN A 356 4.41 -2.92 -15.98
CA ASN A 356 4.09 -2.75 -17.40
C ASN A 356 2.96 -3.67 -17.86
N ALA A 357 2.89 -4.90 -17.33
CA ALA A 357 1.78 -5.83 -17.58
C ALA A 357 0.44 -5.22 -17.14
N GLN A 358 0.35 -4.84 -15.87
CA GLN A 358 -0.88 -4.31 -15.31
C GLN A 358 -1.29 -2.98 -15.96
N LEU A 359 -0.35 -2.07 -16.21
CA LEU A 359 -0.65 -0.80 -16.88
C LEU A 359 -1.11 -0.99 -18.32
N ALA A 360 -0.56 -1.95 -19.06
CA ALA A 360 -1.06 -2.28 -20.40
C ALA A 360 -2.53 -2.75 -20.35
N SER A 361 -2.88 -3.66 -19.44
CA SER A 361 -4.28 -4.08 -19.25
C SER A 361 -5.19 -2.93 -18.82
N VAL A 362 -4.75 -2.04 -17.92
CA VAL A 362 -5.55 -0.88 -17.49
C VAL A 362 -5.78 0.10 -18.64
N HIS A 363 -4.77 0.35 -19.48
CA HIS A 363 -4.94 1.18 -20.69
C HIS A 363 -5.90 0.54 -21.69
N VAL A 364 -5.84 -0.77 -21.88
CA VAL A 364 -6.85 -1.50 -22.70
C VAL A 364 -8.25 -1.33 -22.11
N ALA A 365 -8.41 -1.48 -20.80
CA ALA A 365 -9.71 -1.31 -20.15
C ALA A 365 -10.23 0.14 -20.22
N ALA A 366 -9.33 1.14 -20.14
CA ALA A 366 -9.68 2.55 -20.35
C ALA A 366 -10.10 2.82 -21.80
N PHE A 367 -9.45 2.19 -22.78
CA PHE A 367 -9.87 2.23 -24.18
C PHE A 367 -11.26 1.62 -24.36
N GLU A 368 -11.53 0.45 -23.78
CA GLU A 368 -12.86 -0.18 -23.84
C GLU A 368 -13.95 0.69 -23.17
N ALA A 369 -13.62 1.37 -22.08
CA ALA A 369 -14.57 2.23 -21.35
C ALA A 369 -14.89 3.54 -22.08
N THR A 370 -13.96 4.09 -22.86
CA THR A 370 -14.06 5.46 -23.40
C THR A 370 -14.05 5.56 -24.92
N GLY A 371 -13.50 4.57 -25.62
CA GLY A 371 -13.18 4.64 -27.05
C GLY A 371 -12.04 5.60 -27.41
N ASP A 372 -11.36 6.22 -26.43
CA ASP A 372 -10.31 7.21 -26.69
C ASP A 372 -9.03 6.53 -27.22
N PRO A 373 -8.61 6.83 -28.46
CA PRO A 373 -7.47 6.15 -29.10
C PRO A 373 -6.13 6.38 -28.39
N ARG A 374 -6.02 7.38 -27.50
CA ARG A 374 -4.80 7.61 -26.71
C ARG A 374 -4.49 6.42 -25.79
N TRP A 375 -5.51 5.80 -25.20
CA TRP A 375 -5.31 4.64 -24.32
C TRP A 375 -4.89 3.40 -25.10
N ARG A 376 -5.43 3.20 -26.31
CA ARG A 376 -4.93 2.19 -27.25
C ARG A 376 -3.45 2.40 -27.55
N ALA A 377 -3.05 3.63 -27.88
CA ALA A 377 -1.67 3.95 -28.22
C ALA A 377 -0.71 3.68 -27.05
N GLU A 378 -1.09 4.02 -25.82
CA GLU A 378 -0.26 3.76 -24.63
C GLU A 378 -0.16 2.25 -24.31
N ALA A 379 -1.24 1.47 -24.49
CA ALA A 379 -1.18 0.02 -24.38
C ALA A 379 -0.22 -0.59 -25.43
N GLU A 380 -0.36 -0.21 -26.71
CA GLU A 380 0.49 -0.68 -27.80
C GLU A 380 1.96 -0.29 -27.58
N ALA A 381 2.24 0.93 -27.10
CA ALA A 381 3.59 1.39 -26.79
C ALA A 381 4.22 0.62 -25.62
N THR A 382 3.42 0.27 -24.61
CA THR A 382 3.87 -0.52 -23.46
C THR A 382 4.21 -1.95 -23.88
N LEU A 383 3.36 -2.60 -24.67
CA LEU A 383 3.61 -3.94 -25.20
C LEU A 383 4.81 -3.94 -26.18
N ALA A 384 4.96 -2.91 -27.00
CA ALA A 384 6.12 -2.78 -27.89
C ALA A 384 7.45 -2.66 -27.12
N PHE A 385 7.46 -1.99 -25.96
CA PHE A 385 8.61 -1.96 -25.06
C PHE A 385 8.97 -3.37 -24.54
N VAL A 386 7.97 -4.11 -24.04
CA VAL A 386 8.13 -5.47 -23.52
C VAL A 386 8.63 -6.42 -24.62
N ALA A 387 8.03 -6.37 -25.81
CA ALA A 387 8.44 -7.14 -26.98
C ALA A 387 9.92 -6.94 -27.33
N ARG A 388 10.37 -5.67 -27.30
CA ARG A 388 11.76 -5.31 -27.67
C ARG A 388 12.78 -5.64 -26.57
N SER A 389 12.41 -5.43 -25.31
CA SER A 389 13.41 -5.29 -24.24
C SER A 389 13.34 -6.41 -23.19
N LEU A 390 12.15 -6.99 -23.00
CA LEU A 390 11.87 -7.97 -21.94
C LEU A 390 11.38 -9.32 -22.48
N THR A 391 11.43 -9.58 -23.79
CA THR A 391 11.00 -10.87 -24.34
C THR A 391 12.20 -11.77 -24.60
N ALA A 392 12.17 -12.97 -24.03
CA ALA A 392 13.15 -14.01 -24.29
C ALA A 392 12.93 -14.63 -25.68
N PRO A 393 13.98 -15.06 -26.39
CA PRO A 393 13.86 -15.78 -27.67
C PRO A 393 12.91 -16.98 -27.60
N GLU A 394 12.88 -17.68 -26.47
CA GLU A 394 12.07 -18.85 -26.18
C GLU A 394 10.58 -18.52 -25.96
N GLY A 395 10.25 -17.25 -25.69
CA GLY A 395 8.88 -16.74 -25.59
C GLY A 395 8.47 -16.23 -24.21
N GLY A 396 9.15 -16.64 -23.13
CA GLY A 396 8.93 -16.06 -21.81
C GLY A 396 9.34 -14.58 -21.74
N PHE A 397 8.91 -13.89 -20.70
CA PHE A 397 9.23 -12.49 -20.43
C PHE A 397 10.17 -12.37 -19.22
N TYR A 398 11.23 -11.60 -19.41
CA TYR A 398 12.23 -11.23 -18.42
C TYR A 398 11.69 -10.25 -17.37
N SER A 399 12.29 -10.29 -16.19
CA SER A 399 11.74 -9.70 -14.97
C SER A 399 11.83 -8.17 -14.94
N SER A 400 12.97 -7.59 -15.30
CA SER A 400 13.19 -6.14 -15.17
C SER A 400 14.39 -5.60 -15.95
N LEU A 401 14.45 -4.27 -16.03
CA LEU A 401 15.66 -3.50 -16.36
C LEU A 401 16.09 -2.68 -15.14
N ASP A 402 17.39 -2.64 -14.90
CA ASP A 402 18.02 -1.89 -13.81
C ASP A 402 17.75 -0.38 -13.89
N ALA A 403 17.76 0.29 -12.74
CA ALA A 403 17.65 1.73 -12.62
C ALA A 403 18.95 2.45 -13.01
N GLU A 404 20.10 1.79 -12.86
CA GLU A 404 21.42 2.39 -13.09
C GLU A 404 22.27 1.69 -14.14
N THR A 405 23.31 2.41 -14.57
CA THR A 405 24.43 1.92 -15.36
C THR A 405 25.71 2.33 -14.65
N GLU A 406 26.89 1.96 -15.15
CA GLU A 406 28.17 2.48 -14.63
C GLU A 406 28.23 4.03 -14.59
N ALA A 407 27.45 4.71 -15.46
CA ALA A 407 27.38 6.17 -15.50
C ALA A 407 26.38 6.80 -14.50
N GLY A 408 25.79 5.99 -13.61
CA GLY A 408 24.84 6.42 -12.59
C GLY A 408 23.36 6.12 -12.92
N GLU A 409 22.48 6.42 -11.96
CA GLU A 409 21.04 6.21 -12.08
C GLU A 409 20.45 7.06 -13.21
N GLY A 410 19.65 6.42 -14.08
CA GLY A 410 18.94 7.12 -15.15
C GLY A 410 19.81 7.60 -16.34
N ALA A 411 21.13 7.43 -16.29
CA ALA A 411 22.07 7.90 -17.33
C ALA A 411 21.72 7.40 -18.74
N TYR A 412 21.16 6.19 -18.85
CA TYR A 412 20.65 5.64 -20.10
C TYR A 412 19.48 6.45 -20.67
N TYR A 413 18.61 6.99 -19.83
CA TYR A 413 17.32 7.58 -20.21
C TYR A 413 17.34 9.11 -20.37
N VAL A 414 18.23 9.81 -19.66
CA VAL A 414 18.26 11.28 -19.63
C VAL A 414 19.05 11.90 -20.78
N TRP A 415 18.71 13.14 -21.13
CA TRP A 415 19.33 13.88 -22.24
C TRP A 415 19.77 15.26 -21.79
N SER A 416 20.88 15.79 -22.29
CA SER A 416 21.06 17.24 -22.32
C SER A 416 20.32 17.83 -23.52
N ARG A 417 20.03 19.14 -23.46
CA ARG A 417 19.41 19.84 -24.60
C ARG A 417 20.28 19.73 -25.86
N ASP A 418 21.59 19.89 -25.70
CA ASP A 418 22.54 19.87 -26.82
C ASP A 418 22.72 18.47 -27.40
N GLU A 419 22.65 17.42 -26.58
CA GLU A 419 22.63 16.04 -27.07
C GLU A 419 21.37 15.76 -27.88
N ALA A 420 20.19 16.12 -27.36
CA ALA A 420 18.93 15.92 -28.08
C ALA A 420 18.93 16.71 -29.39
N ALA A 421 19.32 17.99 -29.37
CA ALA A 421 19.39 18.83 -30.58
C ALA A 421 20.31 18.22 -31.65
N ARG A 422 21.51 17.74 -31.27
CA ARG A 422 22.43 17.07 -32.21
C ARG A 422 21.85 15.82 -32.84
N VAL A 423 21.16 14.98 -32.06
CA VAL A 423 20.53 13.76 -32.59
C VAL A 423 19.36 14.10 -33.51
N LEU A 424 18.58 15.13 -33.19
CA LEU A 424 17.39 15.54 -33.92
C LEU A 424 17.70 16.39 -35.18
N GLY A 425 18.84 17.09 -35.21
CA GLY A 425 19.25 17.99 -36.28
C GLY A 425 18.43 19.29 -36.36
N ASP A 426 18.81 20.18 -37.27
CA ASP A 426 18.30 21.56 -37.34
C ASP A 426 17.05 21.70 -38.23
N ALA A 427 15.95 21.07 -37.82
CA ALA A 427 14.66 21.17 -38.50
C ALA A 427 13.58 21.82 -37.61
N PRO A 428 12.56 22.50 -38.16
CA PRO A 428 11.43 23.01 -37.37
C PRO A 428 10.73 21.94 -36.52
N ALA A 429 10.74 20.69 -36.98
CA ALA A 429 10.22 19.56 -36.22
C ALA A 429 11.06 19.22 -34.98
N ALA A 430 12.38 19.42 -35.01
CA ALA A 430 13.25 19.25 -33.85
C ALA A 430 12.96 20.30 -32.79
N GLU A 431 12.80 21.57 -33.19
CA GLU A 431 12.38 22.64 -32.28
C GLU A 431 11.02 22.38 -31.63
N ALA A 432 10.07 21.84 -32.41
CA ALA A 432 8.79 21.38 -31.89
C ALA A 432 8.97 20.23 -30.89
N PHE A 433 9.86 19.28 -31.16
CA PHE A 433 10.16 18.17 -30.24
C PHE A 433 10.73 18.68 -28.91
N LEU A 434 11.73 19.57 -28.95
CA LEU A 434 12.32 20.16 -27.74
C LEU A 434 11.29 20.90 -26.89
N GLN A 435 10.31 21.56 -27.53
CA GLN A 435 9.19 22.20 -26.83
C GLN A 435 8.23 21.16 -26.24
N VAL A 436 7.80 20.19 -27.04
CA VAL A 436 6.78 19.20 -26.67
C VAL A 436 7.23 18.31 -25.52
N TYR A 437 8.51 17.94 -25.50
CA TYR A 437 9.08 17.04 -24.50
C TYR A 437 9.81 17.76 -23.35
N GLY A 438 9.56 19.07 -23.19
CA GLY A 438 9.97 19.83 -22.01
C GLY A 438 11.42 20.30 -21.98
N LEU A 439 12.22 20.05 -23.02
CA LEU A 439 13.63 20.48 -23.07
C LEU A 439 13.82 21.99 -23.15
N LYS A 440 12.78 22.77 -23.51
CA LYS A 440 12.79 24.24 -23.44
C LYS A 440 12.54 24.81 -22.03
N ARG A 441 12.32 23.96 -21.03
CA ARG A 441 12.20 24.35 -19.60
C ARG A 441 13.56 24.26 -18.90
N PRO A 442 13.68 24.72 -17.63
CA PRO A 442 14.87 24.41 -16.83
C PRO A 442 15.08 22.88 -16.72
N PRO A 443 16.34 22.41 -16.60
CA PRO A 443 16.65 21.01 -16.31
C PRO A 443 15.86 20.51 -15.10
N ASN A 444 15.38 19.27 -15.18
CA ASN A 444 14.58 18.61 -14.15
C ASN A 444 15.28 17.39 -13.54
N PHE A 445 16.54 17.16 -13.93
CA PHE A 445 17.42 16.12 -13.41
C PHE A 445 18.81 16.70 -13.12
N GLU A 446 19.69 15.89 -12.56
CA GLU A 446 21.02 16.31 -12.12
C GLU A 446 21.81 17.06 -13.20
N GLY A 447 22.48 18.15 -12.81
CA GLY A 447 23.24 18.99 -13.72
C GLY A 447 22.35 19.69 -14.76
N ASP A 448 22.67 19.50 -16.04
CA ASP A 448 21.98 20.06 -17.20
C ASP A 448 21.10 19.03 -17.93
N ARG A 449 20.73 17.95 -17.22
CA ARG A 449 20.02 16.79 -17.79
C ARG A 449 18.50 16.89 -17.64
N TYR A 450 17.82 16.21 -18.55
CA TYR A 450 16.37 16.18 -18.68
C TYR A 450 15.85 14.75 -18.68
N VAL A 451 14.90 14.49 -17.78
CA VAL A 451 13.89 13.44 -17.97
C VAL A 451 12.83 14.02 -18.91
N LEU A 452 12.64 13.38 -20.07
CA LEU A 452 11.66 13.85 -21.04
C LEU A 452 10.24 13.66 -20.51
N LEU A 453 9.38 14.66 -20.72
CA LEU A 453 7.97 14.62 -20.31
C LEU A 453 7.12 15.49 -21.24
N GLN A 454 5.81 15.28 -21.30
CA GLN A 454 4.86 16.15 -22.01
C GLN A 454 4.15 17.12 -21.03
N PRO A 455 4.69 18.33 -20.77
CA PRO A 455 4.20 19.22 -19.73
C PRO A 455 2.77 19.73 -19.97
N ARG A 456 2.30 19.68 -21.21
CA ARG A 456 0.94 20.08 -21.64
C ARG A 456 0.33 18.99 -22.53
N PRO A 457 -1.01 18.86 -22.58
CA PRO A 457 -1.66 17.91 -23.50
C PRO A 457 -1.22 18.15 -24.94
N LEU A 458 -1.08 17.09 -25.73
CA LEU A 458 -0.59 17.20 -27.11
C LEU A 458 -1.46 18.13 -27.95
N GLU A 459 -2.77 18.15 -27.68
CA GLU A 459 -3.76 19.00 -28.33
C GLU A 459 -3.52 20.50 -28.06
N GLU A 460 -3.14 20.84 -26.82
CA GLU A 460 -2.77 22.22 -26.47
C GLU A 460 -1.49 22.64 -27.19
N GLN A 461 -0.52 21.73 -27.29
CA GLN A 461 0.76 21.99 -27.92
C GLN A 461 0.63 22.09 -29.44
N ALA A 462 -0.20 21.26 -30.06
CA ALA A 462 -0.52 21.30 -31.49
C ALA A 462 -1.16 22.64 -31.87
N ARG A 463 -2.17 23.09 -31.10
CA ARG A 463 -2.79 24.42 -31.29
C ARG A 463 -1.78 25.56 -31.22
N LYS A 464 -0.86 25.54 -30.23
CA LYS A 464 0.20 26.55 -30.09
C LYS A 464 1.18 26.57 -31.27
N LEU A 465 1.35 25.43 -31.94
CA LEU A 465 2.22 25.28 -33.10
C LEU A 465 1.47 25.47 -34.43
N GLY A 466 0.16 25.75 -34.40
CA GLY A 466 -0.67 25.87 -35.60
C GLY A 466 -0.82 24.55 -36.38
N LEU A 467 -0.85 23.42 -35.68
CA LEU A 467 -0.96 22.08 -36.24
C LEU A 467 -2.17 21.33 -35.66
N GLU A 468 -2.69 20.37 -36.41
CA GLU A 468 -3.59 19.35 -35.86
C GLU A 468 -2.81 18.37 -34.96
N PRO A 469 -3.43 17.81 -33.90
CA PRO A 469 -2.76 16.88 -32.98
C PRO A 469 -2.13 15.68 -33.70
N ALA A 470 -2.86 15.08 -34.64
CA ALA A 470 -2.37 13.95 -35.44
C ALA A 470 -1.19 14.33 -36.36
N ASP A 471 -1.15 15.56 -36.86
CA ASP A 471 -0.04 16.08 -37.67
C ASP A 471 1.21 16.31 -36.82
N LEU A 472 1.04 16.86 -35.61
CA LEU A 472 2.14 17.02 -34.65
C LEU A 472 2.70 15.64 -34.27
N GLU A 473 1.86 14.68 -33.92
CA GLU A 473 2.29 13.33 -33.57
C GLU A 473 3.06 12.65 -34.71
N ARG A 474 2.54 12.74 -35.95
CA ARG A 474 3.20 12.20 -37.15
C ARG A 474 4.59 12.80 -37.37
N ARG A 475 4.79 14.08 -37.04
CA ARG A 475 6.09 14.76 -37.14
C ARG A 475 7.05 14.38 -36.01
N LEU A 476 6.54 14.13 -34.80
CA LEU A 476 7.36 13.78 -33.63
C LEU A 476 7.80 12.32 -33.62
N ARG A 477 7.01 11.40 -34.19
CA ARG A 477 7.29 9.96 -34.14
C ARG A 477 8.66 9.56 -34.75
N PRO A 478 9.07 10.03 -35.94
CA PRO A 478 10.40 9.72 -36.48
C PRO A 478 11.53 10.30 -35.62
N LEU A 479 11.30 11.41 -34.93
CA LEU A 479 12.27 12.05 -34.05
C LEU A 479 12.49 11.25 -32.76
N ALA A 480 11.41 10.73 -32.18
CA ALA A 480 11.50 9.78 -31.06
C ALA A 480 12.28 8.52 -31.46
N ALA A 481 12.05 7.99 -32.67
CA ALA A 481 12.80 6.84 -33.19
C ALA A 481 14.31 7.12 -33.34
N ARG A 482 14.69 8.31 -33.81
CA ARG A 482 16.11 8.73 -33.89
C ARG A 482 16.77 8.83 -32.51
N LEU A 483 16.05 9.37 -31.52
CA LEU A 483 16.53 9.37 -30.13
C LEU A 483 16.66 7.97 -29.56
N LEU A 484 15.73 7.06 -29.89
CA LEU A 484 15.81 5.67 -29.47
C LEU A 484 17.05 5.00 -30.06
N GLU A 485 17.28 5.13 -31.37
CA GLU A 485 18.46 4.57 -32.04
C GLU A 485 19.77 5.13 -31.44
N ALA A 486 19.82 6.43 -31.17
CA ALA A 486 20.97 7.04 -30.52
C ALA A 486 21.15 6.56 -29.06
N ARG A 487 20.06 6.31 -28.35
CA ARG A 487 20.08 5.78 -26.97
C ARG A 487 20.56 4.34 -26.92
N GLU A 488 20.18 3.50 -27.87
CA GLU A 488 20.58 2.08 -27.93
C GLU A 488 22.09 1.90 -28.13
N ARG A 489 22.83 2.96 -28.49
CA ARG A 489 24.30 2.97 -28.57
C ARG A 489 24.98 3.32 -27.25
N ARG A 490 24.22 3.71 -26.21
CA ARG A 490 24.73 3.96 -24.86
C ARG A 490 24.88 2.65 -24.09
N PRO A 491 25.71 2.61 -23.03
CA PRO A 491 25.67 1.50 -22.08
C PRO A 491 24.23 1.29 -21.58
N ALA A 492 23.67 0.11 -21.84
CA ALA A 492 22.31 -0.23 -21.45
C ALA A 492 22.27 -0.64 -19.97
N PRO A 493 21.15 -0.38 -19.26
CA PRO A 493 20.93 -0.94 -17.94
C PRO A 493 20.96 -2.47 -18.02
N SER A 494 21.48 -3.10 -16.98
CA SER A 494 21.47 -4.55 -16.84
C SER A 494 20.02 -5.05 -16.90
N ARG A 495 19.83 -6.19 -17.58
CA ARG A 495 18.53 -6.86 -17.64
C ARG A 495 18.53 -8.01 -16.65
N ASP A 496 17.51 -8.07 -15.81
CA ASP A 496 17.22 -9.28 -15.04
C ASP A 496 16.52 -10.27 -15.95
N ASP A 497 17.27 -11.27 -16.41
CA ASP A 497 16.83 -12.28 -17.35
C ASP A 497 16.12 -13.48 -16.68
N LYS A 498 15.77 -13.38 -15.40
CA LYS A 498 14.85 -14.34 -14.77
C LYS A 498 13.48 -14.24 -15.43
N VAL A 499 12.88 -15.39 -15.72
CA VAL A 499 11.45 -15.52 -16.07
C VAL A 499 10.73 -16.00 -14.82
N LEU A 500 9.83 -15.16 -14.29
CA LEU A 500 9.02 -15.48 -13.11
C LEU A 500 7.59 -15.83 -13.52
N THR A 501 7.09 -16.98 -13.07
CA THR A 501 5.75 -17.50 -13.43
C THR A 501 4.65 -16.49 -13.14
N ALA A 502 4.59 -15.92 -11.93
CA ALA A 502 3.61 -14.92 -11.54
C ALA A 502 3.57 -13.72 -12.51
N TRP A 503 4.73 -13.09 -12.76
CA TRP A 503 4.79 -11.85 -13.54
C TRP A 503 4.50 -12.10 -15.02
N ASN A 504 4.89 -13.27 -15.52
CA ASN A 504 4.54 -13.69 -16.87
C ASN A 504 3.03 -13.97 -16.99
N GLY A 505 2.38 -14.52 -15.97
CA GLY A 505 0.93 -14.67 -15.93
C GLY A 505 0.19 -13.33 -16.14
N LEU A 506 0.65 -12.27 -15.46
CA LEU A 506 0.12 -10.91 -15.66
C LEU A 506 0.40 -10.38 -17.08
N MET A 507 1.60 -10.62 -17.62
CA MET A 507 1.94 -10.15 -18.97
C MET A 507 1.17 -10.91 -20.07
N ILE A 508 0.96 -12.22 -19.89
CA ILE A 508 0.10 -13.04 -20.76
C ILE A 508 -1.31 -12.46 -20.77
N ALA A 509 -1.85 -12.08 -19.61
CA ALA A 509 -3.14 -11.40 -19.52
C ALA A 509 -3.16 -10.08 -20.31
N ALA A 510 -2.12 -9.24 -20.18
CA ALA A 510 -2.03 -7.97 -20.88
C ALA A 510 -2.00 -8.11 -22.41
N TYR A 511 -1.21 -9.06 -22.93
CA TYR A 511 -1.19 -9.36 -24.36
C TYR A 511 -2.51 -9.97 -24.85
N ALA A 512 -3.12 -10.86 -24.08
CA ALA A 512 -4.42 -11.43 -24.42
C ALA A 512 -5.53 -10.36 -24.44
N ASP A 513 -5.52 -9.44 -23.48
CA ASP A 513 -6.42 -8.30 -23.40
C ASP A 513 -6.32 -7.41 -24.63
N ALA A 514 -5.09 -7.05 -25.00
CA ALA A 514 -4.83 -6.25 -26.19
C ALA A 514 -5.23 -6.99 -27.48
N SER A 515 -4.97 -8.30 -27.58
CA SER A 515 -5.41 -9.11 -28.72
C SER A 515 -6.92 -9.03 -28.91
N ARG A 516 -7.67 -9.25 -27.83
CA ARG A 516 -9.13 -9.26 -27.82
C ARG A 516 -9.73 -7.87 -28.09
N ALA A 517 -9.25 -6.85 -27.39
CA ALA A 517 -9.85 -5.51 -27.43
C ALA A 517 -9.41 -4.68 -28.65
N LEU A 518 -8.18 -4.88 -29.14
CA LEU A 518 -7.63 -4.09 -30.24
C LEU A 518 -7.72 -4.80 -31.60
N GLY A 519 -8.03 -6.11 -31.62
CA GLY A 519 -8.15 -6.91 -32.83
C GLY A 519 -6.82 -7.15 -33.53
N VAL A 520 -5.76 -7.43 -32.76
CA VAL A 520 -4.38 -7.57 -33.27
C VAL A 520 -3.82 -8.93 -32.87
N ASP A 521 -3.91 -9.92 -33.77
CA ASP A 521 -3.63 -11.35 -33.50
C ASP A 521 -2.23 -11.63 -32.96
N ARG A 522 -1.21 -10.89 -33.41
CA ARG A 522 0.18 -11.05 -32.94
C ARG A 522 0.33 -10.93 -31.42
N TYR A 523 -0.59 -10.23 -30.74
CA TYR A 523 -0.58 -10.15 -29.29
C TYR A 523 -1.04 -11.47 -28.66
N GLY A 524 -2.08 -12.11 -29.21
CA GLY A 524 -2.50 -13.45 -28.81
C GLY A 524 -1.42 -14.50 -29.04
N ASP A 525 -0.69 -14.40 -30.16
CA ASP A 525 0.44 -15.31 -30.46
C ASP A 525 1.58 -15.18 -29.44
N ALA A 526 1.94 -13.94 -29.07
CA ALA A 526 2.96 -13.69 -28.06
C ALA A 526 2.53 -14.24 -26.68
N ALA A 527 1.28 -14.02 -26.28
CA ALA A 527 0.72 -14.57 -25.05
C ALA A 527 0.70 -16.10 -25.05
N ALA A 528 0.30 -16.73 -26.15
CA ALA A 528 0.30 -18.18 -26.32
C ALA A 528 1.70 -18.77 -26.22
N LYS A 529 2.69 -18.15 -26.89
CA LYS A 529 4.08 -18.60 -26.83
C LYS A 529 4.64 -18.53 -25.40
N ALA A 530 4.35 -17.46 -24.67
CA ALA A 530 4.75 -17.33 -23.27
C ALA A 530 4.05 -18.36 -22.37
N ALA A 531 2.75 -18.60 -22.56
CA ALA A 531 2.00 -19.61 -21.82
C ALA A 531 2.54 -21.04 -22.06
N ASP A 532 2.76 -21.41 -23.32
CA ASP A 532 3.36 -22.70 -23.70
C ASP A 532 4.78 -22.84 -23.10
N PHE A 533 5.57 -21.75 -23.08
CA PHE A 533 6.89 -21.75 -22.42
C PHE A 533 6.79 -22.04 -20.92
N LEU A 534 5.91 -21.35 -20.19
CA LEU A 534 5.74 -21.56 -18.75
C LEU A 534 5.25 -22.99 -18.44
N LEU A 535 4.22 -23.46 -19.14
CA LEU A 535 3.65 -24.79 -18.93
C LEU A 535 4.65 -25.91 -19.26
N GLY A 536 5.57 -25.67 -20.19
CA GLY A 536 6.60 -26.62 -20.59
C GLY A 536 7.91 -26.57 -19.79
N LYS A 537 8.31 -25.40 -19.28
CA LYS A 537 9.62 -25.19 -18.62
C LYS A 537 9.53 -24.95 -17.12
N LEU A 538 8.43 -24.36 -16.63
CA LEU A 538 8.22 -24.01 -15.23
C LEU A 538 7.12 -24.87 -14.59
N ARG A 539 7.01 -26.12 -15.05
CA ARG A 539 6.14 -27.14 -14.45
C ARG A 539 6.97 -28.37 -14.11
N SER A 540 6.90 -28.80 -12.86
CA SER A 540 7.54 -30.03 -12.40
C SER A 540 6.82 -31.27 -12.96
N PRO A 541 7.47 -32.46 -12.95
CA PRO A 541 6.85 -33.69 -13.45
C PRO A 541 5.56 -34.10 -12.74
N ASP A 542 5.39 -33.73 -11.47
CA ASP A 542 4.15 -33.94 -10.69
C ASP A 542 3.10 -32.84 -10.90
N GLY A 543 3.36 -31.93 -11.85
CA GLY A 543 2.41 -30.93 -12.33
C GLY A 543 2.39 -29.61 -11.56
N ARG A 544 3.28 -29.41 -10.59
CA ARG A 544 3.37 -28.16 -9.81
C ARG A 544 4.11 -27.08 -10.59
N LEU A 545 3.74 -25.83 -10.36
CA LEU A 545 4.49 -24.70 -10.90
C LEU A 545 5.81 -24.50 -10.14
N LEU A 546 6.83 -24.13 -10.90
CA LEU A 546 8.08 -23.59 -10.41
C LEU A 546 8.04 -22.07 -10.56
N ARG A 547 8.78 -21.35 -9.72
CA ARG A 547 8.73 -19.90 -9.70
C ARG A 547 9.64 -19.27 -10.75
N SER A 548 10.91 -19.68 -10.75
CA SER A 548 11.99 -18.97 -11.43
C SER A 548 12.57 -19.83 -12.53
N TYR A 549 12.86 -19.24 -13.68
CA TYR A 549 13.66 -19.82 -14.72
C TYR A 549 14.75 -18.85 -15.15
N CYS A 550 16.01 -19.25 -15.03
CA CYS A 550 17.16 -18.45 -15.42
C CYS A 550 18.32 -19.39 -15.80
N GLU A 551 19.14 -18.98 -16.76
CA GLU A 551 20.26 -19.79 -17.29
C GLU A 551 19.88 -21.25 -17.63
N GLY A 552 18.69 -21.46 -18.20
CA GLY A 552 18.22 -22.79 -18.60
C GLY A 552 17.71 -23.67 -17.47
N ARG A 553 17.63 -23.16 -16.24
CA ARG A 553 17.26 -23.91 -15.05
C ARG A 553 15.98 -23.35 -14.44
N ALA A 554 14.98 -24.21 -14.28
CA ALA A 554 13.80 -23.91 -13.48
C ALA A 554 14.06 -24.27 -12.02
N THR A 555 13.82 -23.34 -11.10
CA THR A 555 14.11 -23.49 -9.68
C THR A 555 12.96 -22.95 -8.82
N LEU A 556 12.95 -23.41 -7.57
CA LEU A 556 12.04 -23.03 -6.48
C LEU A 556 10.57 -23.42 -6.71
N PRO A 557 9.89 -23.98 -5.69
CA PRO A 557 8.45 -24.19 -5.75
C PRO A 557 7.70 -22.88 -5.99
N GLY A 558 6.64 -22.94 -6.80
CA GLY A 558 5.73 -21.80 -7.00
C GLY A 558 4.96 -21.44 -5.73
N TYR A 559 4.68 -20.15 -5.59
CA TYR A 559 3.85 -19.56 -4.55
C TYR A 559 2.42 -19.34 -5.05
N LEU A 560 1.50 -18.95 -4.16
CA LEU A 560 0.11 -18.68 -4.51
C LEU A 560 -0.03 -17.74 -5.73
N GLU A 561 0.80 -16.70 -5.81
CA GLU A 561 0.78 -15.74 -6.91
C GLU A 561 1.16 -16.36 -8.26
N ASP A 562 2.07 -17.34 -8.27
CA ASP A 562 2.47 -18.03 -9.49
C ASP A 562 1.29 -18.81 -10.09
N TYR A 563 0.47 -19.42 -9.23
CA TYR A 563 -0.76 -20.09 -9.66
C TYR A 563 -1.83 -19.09 -10.06
N ALA A 564 -2.19 -18.16 -9.16
CA ALA A 564 -3.27 -17.22 -9.41
C ALA A 564 -3.03 -16.40 -10.68
N PHE A 565 -1.84 -15.84 -10.89
CA PHE A 565 -1.61 -14.96 -12.03
C PHE A 565 -1.48 -15.74 -13.34
N LEU A 566 -0.96 -16.97 -13.32
CA LEU A 566 -0.94 -17.82 -14.52
C LEU A 566 -2.35 -18.29 -14.89
N ILE A 567 -3.18 -18.69 -13.92
CA ILE A 567 -4.59 -19.00 -14.14
C ILE A 567 -5.28 -17.78 -14.76
N HIS A 568 -5.06 -16.58 -14.21
CA HIS A 568 -5.58 -15.33 -14.77
C HIS A 568 -5.19 -15.17 -16.24
N GLY A 569 -3.89 -15.24 -16.55
CA GLY A 569 -3.36 -15.14 -17.92
C GLY A 569 -3.99 -16.16 -18.88
N LEU A 570 -4.10 -17.42 -18.46
CA LEU A 570 -4.72 -18.49 -19.27
C LEU A 570 -6.20 -18.25 -19.52
N LEU A 571 -6.96 -17.74 -18.54
CA LEU A 571 -8.37 -17.38 -18.72
C LEU A 571 -8.54 -16.20 -19.68
N ARG A 572 -7.67 -15.20 -19.61
CA ARG A 572 -7.68 -14.08 -20.57
C ARG A 572 -7.28 -14.54 -21.97
N LEU A 573 -6.32 -15.45 -22.08
CA LEU A 573 -5.90 -16.05 -23.35
C LEU A 573 -6.99 -16.93 -23.96
N HIS A 574 -7.72 -17.70 -23.14
CA HIS A 574 -8.92 -18.41 -23.57
C HIS A 574 -9.96 -17.43 -24.14
N ALA A 575 -10.25 -16.34 -23.43
CA ALA A 575 -11.20 -15.32 -23.89
C ALA A 575 -10.77 -14.62 -25.19
N ALA A 576 -9.46 -14.45 -25.41
CA ALA A 576 -8.92 -13.82 -26.61
C ALA A 576 -8.89 -14.75 -27.83
N THR A 577 -8.63 -16.05 -27.63
CA THR A 577 -8.36 -17.00 -28.71
C THR A 577 -9.48 -18.01 -28.97
N GLY A 578 -10.38 -18.20 -28.00
CA GLY A 578 -11.42 -19.24 -28.03
C GLY A 578 -10.90 -20.67 -27.88
N GLN A 579 -9.59 -20.89 -27.69
CA GLN A 579 -9.03 -22.24 -27.60
C GLN A 579 -9.33 -22.86 -26.22
N ALA A 580 -9.94 -24.04 -26.20
CA ALA A 580 -10.33 -24.74 -24.97
C ALA A 580 -9.14 -25.17 -24.10
N ARG A 581 -7.98 -25.49 -24.71
CA ARG A 581 -6.78 -25.95 -24.01
C ARG A 581 -6.35 -25.01 -22.87
N TRP A 582 -6.51 -23.71 -23.06
CA TRP A 582 -6.15 -22.71 -22.05
C TRP A 582 -7.08 -22.74 -20.84
N LEU A 583 -8.37 -22.95 -21.05
CA LEU A 583 -9.33 -23.13 -19.97
C LEU A 583 -9.07 -24.42 -19.20
N ASP A 584 -8.70 -25.50 -19.89
CA ASP A 584 -8.40 -26.79 -19.25
C ASP A 584 -7.13 -26.72 -18.38
N GLU A 585 -6.07 -26.05 -18.86
CA GLU A 585 -4.88 -25.80 -18.06
C GLU A 585 -5.18 -24.87 -16.87
N ALA A 586 -5.99 -23.83 -17.06
CA ALA A 586 -6.42 -22.95 -15.98
C ALA A 586 -7.20 -23.73 -14.89
N ARG A 587 -8.09 -24.64 -15.28
CA ARG A 587 -8.81 -25.53 -14.36
C ARG A 587 -7.86 -26.46 -13.59
N ALA A 588 -6.92 -27.10 -14.29
CA ALA A 588 -5.96 -28.01 -13.67
C ALA A 588 -5.08 -27.29 -12.62
N LEU A 589 -4.61 -26.09 -12.95
CA LEU A 589 -3.84 -25.26 -12.02
C LEU A 589 -4.70 -24.75 -10.85
N ALA A 590 -5.97 -24.39 -11.09
CA ALA A 590 -6.88 -23.96 -10.04
C ALA A 590 -7.21 -25.10 -9.05
N ASP A 591 -7.43 -26.32 -9.55
CA ASP A 591 -7.64 -27.50 -8.71
C ASP A 591 -6.41 -27.78 -7.83
N ARG A 592 -5.20 -27.64 -8.40
CA ARG A 592 -3.95 -27.76 -7.64
C ARG A 592 -3.78 -26.64 -6.62
N MET A 593 -4.07 -25.39 -6.98
CA MET A 593 -4.01 -24.24 -6.10
C MET A 593 -4.93 -24.43 -4.88
N ILE A 594 -6.15 -24.95 -5.09
CA ILE A 594 -7.08 -25.32 -4.02
C ILE A 594 -6.50 -26.40 -3.12
N ALA A 595 -5.95 -27.47 -3.70
CA ALA A 595 -5.39 -28.57 -2.93
C ALA A 595 -4.19 -28.15 -2.06
N ASP A 596 -3.26 -27.38 -2.61
CA ASP A 596 -1.95 -27.15 -2.00
C ASP A 596 -1.92 -25.93 -1.06
N PHE A 597 -2.74 -24.91 -1.33
CA PHE A 597 -2.64 -23.61 -0.66
C PHE A 597 -3.85 -23.24 0.19
N SER A 598 -5.00 -23.89 0.02
CA SER A 598 -6.20 -23.48 0.75
C SER A 598 -6.06 -23.69 2.27
N ASP A 599 -6.62 -22.75 3.03
CA ASP A 599 -6.82 -22.95 4.47
C ASP A 599 -8.21 -23.56 4.70
N PRO A 600 -8.32 -24.84 5.10
CA PRO A 600 -9.60 -25.48 5.36
C PRO A 600 -10.30 -24.91 6.61
N ALA A 601 -9.57 -24.40 7.59
CA ALA A 601 -10.12 -23.89 8.85
C ALA A 601 -10.66 -22.46 8.71
N ALA A 602 -9.88 -21.55 8.12
CA ALA A 602 -10.24 -20.14 8.05
C ALA A 602 -10.58 -19.64 6.63
N GLY A 603 -10.46 -20.46 5.59
CA GLY A 603 -10.68 -20.01 4.21
C GLY A 603 -9.55 -19.10 3.71
N GLY A 604 -9.63 -18.72 2.43
CA GLY A 604 -8.51 -18.12 1.72
C GLY A 604 -7.37 -19.12 1.49
N PHE A 605 -6.25 -18.59 1.03
CA PHE A 605 -5.08 -19.33 0.62
C PHE A 605 -3.83 -18.82 1.33
N PHE A 606 -3.02 -19.75 1.83
CA PHE A 606 -1.66 -19.46 2.28
C PHE A 606 -0.79 -19.09 1.08
N PHE A 607 0.21 -18.25 1.31
CA PHE A 607 1.14 -17.82 0.28
C PHE A 607 2.06 -18.96 -0.19
N THR A 608 2.45 -19.86 0.72
CA THR A 608 3.23 -21.06 0.43
C THR A 608 2.37 -22.32 0.48
N ALA A 609 2.76 -23.36 -0.26
CA ALA A 609 2.11 -24.67 -0.21
C ALA A 609 2.24 -25.34 1.17
N SER A 610 1.39 -26.33 1.44
CA SER A 610 1.34 -27.03 2.75
C SER A 610 2.62 -27.76 3.16
N ASP A 611 3.43 -28.18 2.18
CA ASP A 611 4.69 -28.90 2.33
C ASP A 611 5.92 -28.01 2.09
N HIS A 612 5.74 -26.69 1.99
CA HIS A 612 6.83 -25.74 1.81
C HIS A 612 7.68 -25.60 3.09
N GLU A 613 8.91 -25.09 2.94
CA GLU A 613 9.76 -24.67 4.07
C GLU A 613 8.97 -23.81 5.06
N SER A 614 9.06 -24.16 6.35
CA SER A 614 8.38 -23.46 7.43
C SER A 614 9.20 -22.27 7.92
N LEU A 615 8.68 -21.06 7.69
CA LEU A 615 9.17 -19.81 8.29
C LEU A 615 8.44 -19.51 9.62
N LEU A 616 8.58 -18.29 10.15
CA LEU A 616 7.89 -17.87 11.38
C LEU A 616 6.37 -17.96 11.29
N ALA A 617 5.81 -17.74 10.11
CA ALA A 617 4.39 -17.86 9.80
C ALA A 617 4.20 -18.20 8.32
N ARG A 618 3.06 -18.79 7.98
CA ARG A 618 2.57 -18.91 6.61
C ARG A 618 1.55 -17.79 6.37
N PRO A 619 1.93 -16.69 5.70
CA PRO A 619 1.03 -15.55 5.54
C PRO A 619 -0.09 -15.87 4.57
N LYS A 620 -1.20 -15.15 4.72
CA LYS A 620 -2.17 -14.95 3.64
C LYS A 620 -2.13 -13.47 3.34
N ASP A 621 -1.46 -13.06 2.27
CA ASP A 621 -1.34 -11.65 1.94
C ASP A 621 -2.73 -11.11 1.50
N PRO A 622 -3.33 -10.17 2.26
CA PRO A 622 -4.56 -9.52 1.83
C PRO A 622 -4.31 -8.40 0.81
N TYR A 623 -3.10 -7.83 0.77
CA TYR A 623 -2.88 -6.48 0.25
C TYR A 623 -2.69 -6.46 -1.27
N ASP A 624 -3.46 -5.63 -1.97
CA ASP A 624 -3.22 -5.34 -3.39
C ASP A 624 -2.29 -4.12 -3.52
N GLY A 625 -0.98 -4.37 -3.39
CA GLY A 625 0.05 -3.33 -3.46
C GLY A 625 0.51 -3.03 -4.89
N ALA A 626 1.83 -2.92 -5.10
CA ALA A 626 2.41 -2.79 -6.44
C ALA A 626 2.12 -4.02 -7.33
N ILE A 627 1.93 -5.17 -6.69
CA ILE A 627 1.49 -6.43 -7.31
C ILE A 627 0.15 -6.80 -6.65
N PRO A 628 -0.83 -7.35 -7.40
CA PRO A 628 -2.08 -7.85 -6.83
C PRO A 628 -1.86 -8.87 -5.71
N GLY A 629 -2.73 -8.89 -4.71
CA GLY A 629 -2.71 -9.94 -3.69
C GLY A 629 -3.10 -11.29 -4.32
N GLY A 630 -2.33 -12.35 -4.05
CA GLY A 630 -2.61 -13.69 -4.58
C GLY A 630 -4.00 -14.20 -4.21
N ASN A 631 -4.52 -13.83 -3.04
CA ASN A 631 -5.89 -14.17 -2.61
C ASN A 631 -6.97 -13.41 -3.40
N SER A 632 -6.75 -12.12 -3.70
CA SER A 632 -7.66 -11.32 -4.52
C SER A 632 -7.79 -11.90 -5.93
N MET A 633 -6.64 -12.21 -6.56
CA MET A 633 -6.61 -12.81 -7.89
C MET A 633 -7.22 -14.21 -7.89
N ALA A 634 -6.87 -15.07 -6.93
CA ALA A 634 -7.49 -16.39 -6.81
C ALA A 634 -9.02 -16.31 -6.69
N ALA A 635 -9.56 -15.38 -5.90
CA ALA A 635 -11.01 -15.21 -5.80
C ALA A 635 -11.64 -14.80 -7.14
N LEU A 636 -11.02 -13.87 -7.88
CA LEU A 636 -11.48 -13.44 -9.20
C LEU A 636 -11.46 -14.57 -10.23
N ASP A 637 -10.37 -15.33 -10.27
CA ASP A 637 -10.17 -16.40 -11.25
C ASP A 637 -11.10 -17.58 -10.98
N LEU A 638 -11.33 -17.92 -9.71
CA LEU A 638 -12.30 -18.94 -9.31
C LEU A 638 -13.74 -18.53 -9.67
N LEU A 639 -14.10 -17.25 -9.49
CA LEU A 639 -15.39 -16.73 -9.94
C LEU A 639 -15.50 -16.75 -11.47
N ALA A 640 -14.41 -16.49 -12.19
CA ALA A 640 -14.37 -16.57 -13.65
C ALA A 640 -14.53 -18.01 -14.15
N LEU A 641 -13.79 -18.98 -13.59
CA LEU A 641 -13.93 -20.40 -13.89
C LEU A 641 -15.37 -20.87 -13.65
N HIS A 642 -15.94 -20.53 -12.49
CA HIS A 642 -17.32 -20.85 -12.18
C HIS A 642 -18.31 -20.24 -13.19
N ARG A 643 -18.11 -18.98 -13.62
CA ARG A 643 -18.98 -18.36 -14.63
C ARG A 643 -18.91 -19.07 -15.99
N ILE A 644 -17.73 -19.56 -16.37
CA ILE A 644 -17.50 -20.20 -17.67
C ILE A 644 -18.00 -21.64 -17.66
N GLY A 645 -17.69 -22.41 -16.62
CA GLY A 645 -17.96 -23.86 -16.58
C GLY A 645 -19.10 -24.30 -15.67
N GLY A 646 -19.62 -23.42 -14.82
CA GLY A 646 -20.72 -23.73 -13.88
C GLY A 646 -20.31 -24.57 -12.67
N GLU A 647 -19.02 -24.81 -12.43
CA GLU A 647 -18.57 -25.69 -11.35
C GLU A 647 -18.68 -25.01 -9.98
N GLU A 648 -19.60 -25.47 -9.12
CA GLU A 648 -19.85 -24.88 -7.79
C GLU A 648 -18.65 -24.93 -6.85
N ARG A 649 -17.72 -25.88 -7.04
CA ARG A 649 -16.50 -25.98 -6.23
C ARG A 649 -15.66 -24.70 -6.27
N TYR A 650 -15.60 -24.04 -7.44
CA TYR A 650 -14.85 -22.80 -7.60
C TYR A 650 -15.58 -21.62 -6.95
N HIS A 651 -16.90 -21.54 -7.11
CA HIS A 651 -17.73 -20.55 -6.43
C HIS A 651 -17.63 -20.66 -4.89
N ALA A 652 -17.72 -21.88 -4.36
CA ALA A 652 -17.57 -22.14 -2.94
C ALA A 652 -16.17 -21.75 -2.41
N ALA A 653 -15.12 -22.07 -3.17
CA ALA A 653 -13.75 -21.67 -2.82
C ALA A 653 -13.59 -20.14 -2.84
N ALA A 654 -14.07 -19.45 -3.88
CA ALA A 654 -14.05 -18.00 -3.97
C ALA A 654 -14.80 -17.33 -2.81
N ARG A 655 -16.00 -17.81 -2.49
CA ARG A 655 -16.80 -17.31 -1.36
C ARG A 655 -16.05 -17.44 -0.04
N ARG A 656 -15.47 -18.62 0.24
CA ARG A 656 -14.66 -18.84 1.45
C ARG A 656 -13.45 -17.91 1.52
N THR A 657 -12.85 -17.56 0.38
CA THR A 657 -11.77 -16.58 0.31
C THR A 657 -12.25 -15.18 0.67
N VAL A 658 -13.30 -14.67 0.02
CA VAL A 658 -13.85 -13.34 0.34
C VAL A 658 -14.30 -13.25 1.81
N GLU A 659 -14.96 -14.29 2.33
CA GLU A 659 -15.35 -14.38 3.74
C GLU A 659 -14.15 -14.37 4.69
N ALA A 660 -12.99 -14.94 4.31
CA ALA A 660 -11.78 -14.95 5.13
C ALA A 660 -11.23 -13.53 5.37
N PHE A 661 -11.43 -12.63 4.40
CA PHE A 661 -10.96 -11.24 4.46
C PHE A 661 -12.07 -10.24 4.84
N ALA A 662 -13.27 -10.70 5.22
CA ALA A 662 -14.41 -9.84 5.55
C ALA A 662 -14.12 -8.79 6.64
N THR A 663 -13.27 -9.13 7.63
CA THR A 663 -12.87 -8.17 8.67
C THR A 663 -12.02 -7.05 8.08
N THR A 664 -10.99 -7.36 7.30
CA THR A 664 -10.15 -6.36 6.65
C THR A 664 -10.96 -5.54 5.65
N LEU A 665 -11.84 -6.16 4.85
CA LEU A 665 -12.76 -5.46 3.94
C LEU A 665 -13.70 -4.48 4.66
N SER A 666 -14.01 -4.75 5.93
CA SER A 666 -14.84 -3.85 6.74
C SER A 666 -14.06 -2.70 7.39
N GLN A 667 -12.75 -2.86 7.59
CA GLN A 667 -11.92 -1.92 8.34
C GLN A 667 -11.10 -1.02 7.41
N ASP A 668 -10.55 -1.62 6.35
CA ASP A 668 -9.63 -0.99 5.40
C ASP A 668 -9.87 -1.54 3.98
N PRO A 669 -11.05 -1.29 3.37
CA PRO A 669 -11.39 -1.82 2.06
C PRO A 669 -10.47 -1.34 0.92
N SER A 670 -9.96 -0.11 0.96
CA SER A 670 -9.06 0.41 -0.09
C SER A 670 -7.71 -0.30 -0.16
N SER A 671 -7.34 -1.07 0.87
CA SER A 671 -6.16 -1.94 0.86
C SER A 671 -6.30 -3.20 -0.01
N MET A 672 -7.52 -3.55 -0.44
CA MET A 672 -7.81 -4.75 -1.24
C MET A 672 -8.81 -4.49 -2.40
N PRO A 673 -8.54 -3.52 -3.29
CA PRO A 673 -9.41 -3.18 -4.42
C PRO A 673 -9.86 -4.37 -5.28
N LEU A 674 -8.99 -5.34 -5.56
CA LEU A 674 -9.35 -6.49 -6.40
C LEU A 674 -10.20 -7.51 -5.64
N MET A 675 -9.99 -7.63 -4.32
CA MET A 675 -10.91 -8.38 -3.46
C MET A 675 -12.30 -7.73 -3.40
N LEU A 676 -12.39 -6.39 -3.46
CA LEU A 676 -13.68 -5.69 -3.59
C LEU A 676 -14.37 -6.02 -4.92
N VAL A 677 -13.61 -6.11 -6.02
CA VAL A 677 -14.16 -6.58 -7.30
C VAL A 677 -14.74 -7.99 -7.16
N ALA A 678 -14.01 -8.92 -6.52
CA ALA A 678 -14.47 -10.29 -6.28
C ALA A 678 -15.71 -10.34 -5.38
N LEU A 679 -15.72 -9.57 -4.28
CA LEU A 679 -16.85 -9.42 -3.37
C LEU A 679 -18.11 -9.02 -4.14
N GLN A 680 -18.02 -8.00 -5.00
CA GLN A 680 -19.18 -7.53 -5.74
C GLN A 680 -19.64 -8.54 -6.80
N GLN A 681 -18.72 -9.22 -7.49
CA GLN A 681 -19.07 -10.31 -8.42
C GLN A 681 -19.78 -11.47 -7.72
N LEU A 682 -19.39 -11.78 -6.49
CA LEU A 682 -20.04 -12.78 -5.64
C LEU A 682 -21.46 -12.33 -5.24
N LEU A 683 -21.62 -11.06 -4.85
CA LEU A 683 -22.92 -10.49 -4.45
C LEU A 683 -23.90 -10.31 -5.62
N ASP A 684 -23.42 -10.21 -6.87
CA ASP A 684 -24.29 -10.12 -8.06
C ASP A 684 -25.15 -11.38 -8.29
N ARG A 685 -24.81 -12.50 -7.65
CA ARG A 685 -25.59 -13.76 -7.70
C ARG A 685 -26.42 -14.02 -6.45
N LEU A 686 -26.18 -13.31 -5.36
CA LEU A 686 -27.06 -13.40 -4.21
C LEU A 686 -28.33 -12.61 -4.53
N PRO A 687 -29.54 -13.17 -4.36
CA PRO A 687 -30.72 -12.33 -4.36
C PRO A 687 -30.46 -11.21 -3.35
N GLU A 688 -30.66 -9.95 -3.77
CA GLU A 688 -30.76 -8.83 -2.83
C GLU A 688 -31.64 -9.35 -1.68
N PRO A 689 -31.18 -9.29 -0.42
CA PRO A 689 -32.07 -9.61 0.67
C PRO A 689 -33.30 -8.73 0.47
N SER A 690 -34.43 -9.36 0.16
CA SER A 690 -35.71 -8.67 0.03
C SER A 690 -35.85 -7.79 1.27
N PRO A 691 -36.36 -6.56 1.16
CA PRO A 691 -36.87 -5.86 2.33
C PRO A 691 -38.06 -6.67 2.83
N ALA A 692 -37.78 -7.75 3.56
CA ALA A 692 -38.76 -8.49 4.31
C ALA A 692 -39.32 -7.47 5.30
N GLY A 693 -40.63 -7.25 5.18
CA GLY A 693 -41.38 -6.57 6.22
C GLY A 693 -41.09 -7.20 7.59
N PRO A 694 -41.31 -6.45 8.67
CA PRO A 694 -40.87 -6.86 9.98
C PRO A 694 -41.67 -8.08 10.43
N GLU A 695 -41.04 -9.26 10.49
CA GLU A 695 -41.43 -10.30 11.41
C GLU A 695 -40.26 -10.77 12.27
N PRO A 696 -40.54 -11.14 13.53
CA PRO A 696 -39.71 -10.78 14.65
C PRO A 696 -38.72 -11.91 14.96
N VAL A 697 -37.44 -11.68 14.63
CA VAL A 697 -36.36 -12.50 15.17
C VAL A 697 -35.94 -11.90 16.51
N ALA A 698 -36.17 -12.68 17.56
CA ALA A 698 -35.76 -12.39 18.94
C ALA A 698 -34.29 -11.97 19.00
N ALA A 699 -34.08 -10.67 19.23
CA ALA A 699 -32.76 -10.08 19.35
C ALA A 699 -32.21 -10.30 20.76
N ALA A 700 -31.31 -11.28 20.91
CA ALA A 700 -30.22 -11.16 21.87
C ALA A 700 -29.10 -10.30 21.25
N ALA A 701 -29.40 -9.01 21.00
CA ALA A 701 -28.42 -8.03 20.53
C ALA A 701 -27.70 -7.40 21.72
N LYS A 702 -26.36 -7.45 21.73
CA LYS A 702 -25.57 -6.50 22.53
C LYS A 702 -25.82 -5.09 21.98
N PRO A 703 -26.13 -4.09 22.81
CA PRO A 703 -26.54 -2.78 22.33
C PRO A 703 -25.37 -2.08 21.62
N ALA A 704 -25.64 -1.47 20.47
CA ALA A 704 -24.80 -0.39 19.96
C ALA A 704 -24.75 0.73 21.03
N SER A 705 -23.65 1.49 21.12
CA SER A 705 -23.50 2.57 22.11
C SER A 705 -24.73 3.48 22.20
N ALA A 706 -25.38 3.76 21.06
CA ALA A 706 -26.59 4.59 20.94
C ALA A 706 -27.86 4.05 21.62
N GLY A 707 -27.86 2.80 22.11
CA GLY A 707 -28.98 2.17 22.83
C GLY A 707 -28.74 1.96 24.33
N VAL A 708 -27.63 2.48 24.87
CA VAL A 708 -27.29 2.33 26.30
C VAL A 708 -27.96 3.40 27.16
N VAL A 709 -28.14 4.61 26.63
CA VAL A 709 -28.78 5.73 27.34
C VAL A 709 -30.03 6.17 26.59
N ALA A 710 -31.19 6.07 27.25
CA ALA A 710 -32.38 6.80 26.84
C ALA A 710 -32.39 8.16 27.54
N ALA A 711 -32.69 9.23 26.81
CA ALA A 711 -32.68 10.58 27.36
C ALA A 711 -33.92 11.35 26.93
N ALA A 712 -34.48 12.13 27.85
CA ALA A 712 -35.61 13.01 27.61
C ALA A 712 -35.37 14.36 28.28
N ALA A 713 -35.89 15.44 27.71
CA ALA A 713 -35.80 16.77 28.28
C ALA A 713 -37.19 17.38 28.43
N ARG A 714 -37.43 18.10 29.53
CA ARG A 714 -38.65 18.88 29.72
C ARG A 714 -38.36 20.20 30.41
N VAL A 715 -39.17 21.22 30.10
CA VAL A 715 -39.21 22.48 30.83
C VAL A 715 -39.78 22.23 32.24
N LEU A 716 -39.25 22.89 33.27
CA LEU A 716 -39.76 22.74 34.64
C LEU A 716 -41.12 23.44 34.79
N ASP A 717 -41.97 22.89 35.65
CA ASP A 717 -43.32 23.38 35.87
C ASP A 717 -43.31 24.83 36.40
N GLY A 718 -44.10 25.71 35.78
CA GLY A 718 -44.18 27.13 36.10
C GLY A 718 -43.21 28.04 35.33
N GLU A 719 -42.25 27.48 34.59
CA GLU A 719 -41.38 28.24 33.70
C GLU A 719 -42.11 28.61 32.39
N LYS A 720 -41.91 29.84 31.90
CA LYS A 720 -42.48 30.32 30.64
C LYS A 720 -41.34 30.72 29.71
N PRO A 721 -40.87 29.82 28.82
CA PRO A 721 -39.86 30.15 27.82
C PRO A 721 -40.31 31.37 27.00
N ALA A 722 -39.40 32.33 26.84
CA ALA A 722 -39.63 33.55 26.06
C ALA A 722 -38.35 33.90 25.31
N ALA A 723 -38.49 34.52 24.13
CA ALA A 723 -37.34 34.98 23.34
C ALA A 723 -36.44 35.92 24.17
N GLY A 724 -35.12 35.72 24.13
CA GLY A 724 -34.16 36.47 24.96
C GLY A 724 -34.18 36.16 26.46
N GLY A 725 -35.09 35.31 26.92
CA GLY A 725 -35.24 34.93 28.33
C GLY A 725 -34.40 33.72 28.73
N SER A 726 -34.30 33.49 30.04
CA SER A 726 -33.76 32.26 30.62
C SER A 726 -34.82 31.49 31.37
N PHE A 727 -34.83 30.18 31.23
CA PHE A 727 -35.73 29.29 31.94
C PHE A 727 -35.01 28.03 32.42
N ARG A 728 -35.65 27.26 33.29
CA ARG A 728 -35.13 25.98 33.78
C ARG A 728 -35.77 24.80 33.08
N ALA A 729 -34.95 23.83 32.72
CA ALA A 729 -35.37 22.53 32.22
C ALA A 729 -34.62 21.43 32.97
N VAL A 730 -35.07 20.19 32.82
CA VAL A 730 -34.39 19.00 33.34
C VAL A 730 -34.19 18.00 32.20
N VAL A 731 -32.98 17.46 32.11
CA VAL A 731 -32.66 16.33 31.22
C VAL A 731 -32.58 15.07 32.07
N SER A 732 -33.50 14.13 31.83
CA SER A 732 -33.55 12.83 32.50
C SER A 732 -32.89 11.77 31.63
N LEU A 733 -31.88 11.10 32.18
CA LEU A 733 -31.16 9.98 31.57
C LEU A 733 -31.61 8.68 32.23
N SER A 734 -31.81 7.63 31.43
CA SER A 734 -32.01 6.26 31.88
C SER A 734 -30.95 5.39 31.23
N ILE A 735 -30.01 4.91 32.04
CA ILE A 735 -28.87 4.10 31.64
C ILE A 735 -29.25 2.64 31.82
N LYS A 736 -29.02 1.83 30.79
CA LYS A 736 -29.38 0.41 30.78
C LYS A 736 -28.67 -0.33 31.95
N PRO A 737 -29.36 -1.24 32.68
CA PRO A 737 -28.74 -2.03 33.74
C PRO A 737 -27.47 -2.75 33.27
N GLY A 738 -26.43 -2.73 34.11
CA GLY A 738 -25.11 -3.29 33.80
C GLY A 738 -24.19 -2.38 32.97
N TRP A 739 -24.64 -1.16 32.66
CA TRP A 739 -23.85 -0.12 32.01
C TRP A 739 -23.78 1.12 32.89
N HIS A 740 -22.67 1.85 32.75
CA HIS A 740 -22.48 3.18 33.29
C HIS A 740 -21.91 4.12 32.22
N ILE A 741 -22.06 5.43 32.42
CA ILE A 741 -21.40 6.44 31.56
C ILE A 741 -20.50 7.32 32.40
N THR A 742 -19.42 7.83 31.83
CA THR A 742 -18.52 8.75 32.53
C THR A 742 -19.24 10.03 32.96
N ALA A 743 -19.11 10.40 34.24
CA ALA A 743 -19.68 11.62 34.80
C ALA A 743 -18.94 12.88 34.33
N ASN A 744 -19.50 14.06 34.63
CA ASN A 744 -18.86 15.34 34.34
C ASN A 744 -18.78 16.19 35.63
N PRO A 745 -17.56 16.47 36.15
CA PRO A 745 -16.25 16.04 35.64
C PRO A 745 -15.99 14.54 35.85
N PRO A 746 -15.13 13.91 35.02
CA PRO A 746 -14.94 12.45 34.98
C PRO A 746 -14.04 11.88 36.08
N GLY A 747 -13.37 12.73 36.87
CA GLY A 747 -12.42 12.32 37.92
C GLY A 747 -11.03 11.92 37.43
N MET A 748 -10.87 11.55 36.14
CA MET A 748 -9.59 11.25 35.49
C MET A 748 -9.45 12.01 34.16
N GLU A 749 -8.25 12.49 33.83
CA GLU A 749 -8.01 13.36 32.66
C GLU A 749 -8.24 12.68 31.30
N ASN A 750 -8.13 11.35 31.22
CA ASN A 750 -8.19 10.59 29.96
C ASN A 750 -9.57 10.00 29.62
N LEU A 751 -10.63 10.36 30.35
CA LEU A 751 -11.98 9.85 30.10
C LEU A 751 -12.85 10.87 29.38
N VAL A 752 -13.74 10.40 28.50
CA VAL A 752 -14.71 11.25 27.78
C VAL A 752 -15.91 11.52 28.70
N PRO A 753 -16.10 12.76 29.22
CA PRO A 753 -17.23 13.05 30.11
C PRO A 753 -18.56 13.12 29.36
N ALA A 754 -19.66 12.94 30.09
CA ALA A 754 -20.99 13.26 29.59
C ALA A 754 -21.12 14.79 29.38
N VAL A 755 -21.35 15.22 28.14
CA VAL A 755 -21.48 16.64 27.78
C VAL A 755 -22.80 16.91 27.09
N LEU A 756 -23.61 17.76 27.70
CA LEU A 756 -24.83 18.32 27.14
C LEU A 756 -24.51 19.61 26.35
N SER A 757 -25.01 19.69 25.12
CA SER A 757 -24.84 20.83 24.21
C SER A 757 -26.14 21.06 23.42
N VAL A 758 -26.22 22.17 22.69
CA VAL A 758 -27.28 22.39 21.70
C VAL A 758 -26.73 22.04 20.31
N ALA A 759 -27.56 21.52 19.41
CA ALA A 759 -27.18 21.33 18.02
C ALA A 759 -26.72 22.65 17.35
N ASP A 760 -25.75 22.53 16.44
CA ASP A 760 -25.14 23.69 15.76
C ASP A 760 -26.19 24.59 15.11
N GLY A 761 -26.03 25.91 15.30
CA GLY A 761 -26.89 26.94 14.69
C GLY A 761 -28.20 27.21 15.43
N GLN A 762 -28.47 26.60 16.58
CA GLN A 762 -29.65 26.94 17.39
C GLN A 762 -29.39 28.11 18.35
N PRO A 763 -30.38 29.03 18.52
CA PRO A 763 -30.22 30.28 19.27
C PRO A 763 -30.36 30.06 20.80
N ALA A 764 -29.55 29.17 21.37
CA ALA A 764 -29.63 28.83 22.78
C ALA A 764 -28.26 28.47 23.38
N ARG A 765 -28.06 28.87 24.65
CA ARG A 765 -26.94 28.43 25.48
C ARG A 765 -27.44 27.63 26.67
N LEU A 766 -26.71 26.58 27.03
CA LEU A 766 -27.00 25.72 28.17
C LEU A 766 -26.00 25.96 29.29
N ASP A 767 -26.51 25.96 30.51
CA ASP A 767 -25.75 25.92 31.75
C ASP A 767 -26.22 24.70 32.56
N PRO A 768 -25.69 23.50 32.25
CA PRO A 768 -26.06 22.25 32.91
C PRO A 768 -25.39 22.12 34.29
N ALA A 769 -26.18 21.83 35.31
CA ALA A 769 -25.71 21.47 36.65
C ALA A 769 -25.61 19.94 36.74
N TYR A 770 -24.44 19.39 36.43
CA TYR A 770 -24.22 17.95 36.51
C TYR A 770 -24.26 17.44 37.96
N PRO A 771 -25.03 16.38 38.26
CA PRO A 771 -25.04 15.79 39.60
C PRO A 771 -23.70 15.09 39.89
N PRO A 772 -23.35 14.88 41.17
CA PRO A 772 -22.14 14.14 41.51
C PRO A 772 -22.21 12.71 40.97
N GLY A 773 -21.15 12.26 40.29
CA GLY A 773 -21.00 10.86 39.87
C GLY A 773 -20.54 9.97 41.03
N THR A 774 -20.78 8.67 40.90
CA THR A 774 -20.30 7.65 41.85
C THR A 774 -18.92 7.17 41.46
N ASP A 775 -18.09 6.89 42.46
CA ASP A 775 -16.76 6.31 42.26
C ASP A 775 -16.87 4.91 41.62
N TRP A 776 -16.11 4.69 40.55
CA TRP A 776 -15.98 3.41 39.87
C TRP A 776 -14.50 3.12 39.55
N GLN A 777 -14.08 1.88 39.80
CA GLN A 777 -12.71 1.43 39.56
C GLN A 777 -12.73 0.30 38.52
N PRO A 778 -12.13 0.49 37.34
CA PRO A 778 -11.96 -0.60 36.39
C PRO A 778 -11.02 -1.67 36.96
N GLY A 779 -11.36 -2.95 36.77
CA GLY A 779 -10.55 -4.06 37.27
C GLY A 779 -9.09 -3.97 36.82
N GLN A 780 -8.17 -3.99 37.80
CA GLN A 780 -6.70 -3.93 37.67
C GLN A 780 -6.06 -2.55 37.38
N ALA A 781 -6.64 -1.43 37.85
CA ALA A 781 -5.94 -0.13 37.90
C ALA A 781 -5.60 0.28 39.34
N ASP A 782 -4.32 0.54 39.63
CA ASP A 782 -3.84 1.05 40.91
C ASP A 782 -4.27 2.52 41.12
N GLY A 783 -5.08 2.78 42.14
CA GLY A 783 -5.17 4.06 42.85
C GLY A 783 -6.13 5.15 42.34
N GLU A 784 -6.42 5.24 41.05
CA GLU A 784 -7.29 6.31 40.50
C GLU A 784 -8.71 5.82 40.20
N LYS A 785 -9.72 6.58 40.66
CA LYS A 785 -11.14 6.24 40.50
C LYS A 785 -11.81 7.14 39.46
N ALA A 786 -12.51 6.53 38.51
CA ALA A 786 -13.42 7.24 37.61
C ALA A 786 -14.67 7.67 38.37
N ARG A 787 -15.32 8.75 37.94
CA ARG A 787 -16.71 9.05 38.34
C ARG A 787 -17.65 8.68 37.22
N VAL A 788 -18.72 7.94 37.56
CA VAL A 788 -19.68 7.44 36.59
C VAL A 788 -21.12 7.72 37.01
N TYR A 789 -22.04 7.63 36.06
CA TYR A 789 -23.47 7.67 36.24
C TYR A 789 -24.06 6.29 35.93
N GLU A 790 -24.99 5.84 36.77
CA GLU A 790 -25.71 4.58 36.63
C GLU A 790 -27.22 4.79 36.85
N GLY A 791 -28.03 3.92 36.25
CA GLY A 791 -29.49 3.96 36.42
C GLY A 791 -30.10 5.27 35.91
N ARG A 792 -30.90 5.94 36.75
CA ARG A 792 -31.59 7.17 36.39
C ARG A 792 -30.84 8.39 36.93
N VAL A 793 -30.54 9.34 36.05
CA VAL A 793 -29.84 10.58 36.38
C VAL A 793 -30.62 11.77 35.86
N GLU A 794 -30.78 12.80 36.68
CA GLU A 794 -31.43 14.06 36.28
C GLU A 794 -30.39 15.17 36.30
N ILE A 795 -30.27 15.88 35.17
CA ILE A 795 -29.37 17.02 34.99
C ILE A 795 -30.25 18.27 34.87
N PRO A 796 -30.37 19.07 35.94
CA PRO A 796 -30.97 20.38 35.86
C PRO A 796 -30.16 21.26 34.90
N VAL A 797 -30.84 21.95 33.99
CA VAL A 797 -30.20 22.84 33.02
C VAL A 797 -30.90 24.19 33.00
N ARG A 798 -30.11 25.26 33.11
CA ARG A 798 -30.60 26.60 32.82
C ARG A 798 -30.37 26.85 31.32
N VAL A 799 -31.46 27.12 30.60
CA VAL A 799 -31.45 27.40 29.16
C VAL A 799 -31.63 28.90 28.98
N ARG A 800 -30.77 29.52 28.17
CA ARG A 800 -30.89 30.93 27.79
C ARG A 800 -31.07 31.01 26.27
N LEU A 801 -32.17 31.61 25.83
CA LEU A 801 -32.46 31.83 24.41
C LEU A 801 -31.86 33.16 23.96
N ASP A 802 -31.36 33.20 22.72
CA ASP A 802 -30.90 34.44 22.11
C ASP A 802 -32.10 35.29 21.62
N GLY A 803 -31.93 36.61 21.49
CA GLY A 803 -33.02 37.58 21.27
C GLY A 803 -33.73 37.54 19.90
N ALA A 804 -33.46 36.56 19.05
CA ALA A 804 -33.87 36.52 17.64
C ALA A 804 -35.15 35.70 17.33
N GLY A 805 -36.00 35.47 18.33
CA GLY A 805 -37.23 34.67 18.23
C GLY A 805 -37.11 33.31 18.93
N MET A 806 -38.24 32.75 19.38
CA MET A 806 -38.29 31.49 20.13
C MET A 806 -38.65 30.32 19.20
N PRO A 807 -37.77 29.30 19.04
CA PRO A 807 -38.13 28.11 18.28
C PRO A 807 -39.17 27.27 19.03
N PRO A 808 -40.03 26.49 18.33
CA PRO A 808 -41.01 25.62 18.99
C PRO A 808 -40.35 24.49 19.78
N ARG A 809 -39.14 24.08 19.38
CA ARG A 809 -38.33 23.00 19.98
C ARG A 809 -36.84 23.31 19.85
N LEU A 810 -36.07 22.98 20.89
CA LEU A 810 -34.61 22.91 20.83
C LEU A 810 -34.14 21.48 20.62
N ALA A 811 -33.07 21.29 19.85
CA ALA A 811 -32.39 20.01 19.70
C ALA A 811 -31.15 20.01 20.60
N LEU A 812 -31.25 19.36 21.77
CA LEU A 812 -30.11 19.16 22.65
C LEU A 812 -29.35 17.91 22.21
N LYS A 813 -28.04 17.88 22.48
CA LYS A 813 -27.16 16.74 22.20
C LYS A 813 -26.44 16.34 23.46
N LEU A 814 -26.53 15.07 23.84
CA LEU A 814 -25.72 14.48 24.90
C LEU A 814 -24.66 13.57 24.28
N ARG A 815 -23.39 13.98 24.36
CA ARG A 815 -22.25 13.13 24.05
C ARG A 815 -21.83 12.38 25.31
N TYR A 816 -21.67 11.06 25.22
CA TYR A 816 -21.30 10.20 26.36
C TYR A 816 -20.48 8.99 25.90
N GLN A 817 -19.77 8.36 26.82
CA GLN A 817 -19.10 7.07 26.60
C GLN A 817 -19.67 6.03 27.55
N PRO A 818 -20.35 4.98 27.05
CA PRO A 818 -20.86 3.90 27.89
C PRO A 818 -19.82 2.81 28.11
N CYS A 819 -19.70 2.36 29.34
CA CYS A 819 -18.81 1.29 29.76
C CYS A 819 -19.57 0.26 30.60
N ASP A 820 -19.14 -0.98 30.55
CA ASP A 820 -19.53 -2.03 31.48
C ASP A 820 -18.29 -2.51 32.28
N GLU A 821 -18.43 -3.54 33.10
CA GLU A 821 -17.31 -4.09 33.89
C GLU A 821 -16.15 -4.65 33.05
N LYS A 822 -16.33 -4.85 31.73
CA LYS A 822 -15.39 -5.55 30.85
C LYS A 822 -14.78 -4.64 29.78
N ALA A 823 -15.52 -3.64 29.30
CA ALA A 823 -15.06 -2.73 28.26
C ALA A 823 -15.88 -1.43 28.18
N CYS A 824 -15.25 -0.38 27.66
CA CYS A 824 -15.94 0.80 27.17
C CYS A 824 -16.26 0.67 25.68
N LEU A 825 -17.48 1.06 25.29
CA LEU A 825 -17.82 1.21 23.88
C LEU A 825 -17.33 2.57 23.34
N PRO A 826 -17.29 2.78 22.01
CA PRO A 826 -16.99 4.08 21.44
C PRO A 826 -17.98 5.15 21.92
N PRO A 827 -17.53 6.41 22.12
CA PRO A 827 -18.42 7.52 22.46
C PRO A 827 -19.57 7.66 21.46
N ALA A 828 -20.75 7.96 21.97
CA ALA A 828 -21.95 8.18 21.19
C ALA A 828 -22.55 9.55 21.50
N THR A 829 -23.43 10.02 20.61
CA THR A 829 -24.25 11.20 20.83
C THR A 829 -25.72 10.82 20.67
N VAL A 830 -26.55 11.24 21.62
CA VAL A 830 -28.01 11.12 21.52
C VAL A 830 -28.62 12.51 21.38
N ASP A 831 -29.53 12.65 20.42
CA ASP A 831 -30.32 13.86 20.22
C ASP A 831 -31.53 13.82 21.16
N ILE A 832 -31.76 14.93 21.87
CA ILE A 832 -32.80 15.06 22.88
C ILE A 832 -33.67 16.28 22.51
N PRO A 833 -34.91 16.06 22.05
CA PRO A 833 -35.81 17.17 21.78
C PRO A 833 -36.28 17.82 23.10
N LEU A 834 -36.26 19.16 23.15
CA LEU A 834 -36.85 19.95 24.24
C LEU A 834 -37.94 20.86 23.66
N ASP A 835 -39.20 20.52 23.91
CA ASP A 835 -40.35 21.33 23.48
C ASP A 835 -40.47 22.61 24.33
N LEU A 836 -40.56 23.76 23.66
CA LEU A 836 -40.66 25.09 24.30
C LEU A 836 -42.08 25.65 24.31
N THR A 837 -43.00 25.03 23.56
CA THR A 837 -44.40 25.42 23.49
C THR A 837 -45.23 24.56 24.44
N PRO A 838 -46.13 25.15 25.25
CA PRO A 838 -47.01 24.36 26.10
C PRO A 838 -47.93 23.50 25.22
N VAL A 839 -47.96 22.20 25.47
CA VAL A 839 -48.92 21.29 24.85
C VAL A 839 -50.30 21.67 25.39
N THR A 840 -51.13 22.35 24.58
CA THR A 840 -52.56 22.47 24.85
C THR A 840 -53.16 21.07 24.80
N LYS A 841 -53.46 20.47 25.97
CA LYS A 841 -54.27 19.24 26.02
C LYS A 841 -55.65 19.56 25.43
N PRO A 842 -56.24 18.71 24.58
CA PRO A 842 -57.68 18.72 24.38
C PRO A 842 -58.42 18.38 25.68
#